data_AF-A0A0M9E420-F1
#
_entry.id   AF-A0A0M9E420-F1
#
_cell.length_a   1.000
_cell.length_b   1.000
_cell.length_c   1.000
_cell.angle_alpha   90.00
_cell.angle_beta   90.00
_cell.angle_gamma   90.00
#
_symmetry.space_group_name_H-M   'P 1'
#
loop_
_entity.id
_entity.type
_entity.pdbx_description
1 polymer ?
#
loop_
_entity_poly.entity_id
_entity_poly.type
_entity_poly.pdbx_seq_one_letter_code
_entity_poly.pdbx_strand_id
1 'polypeptide(L)'
;MTKMTYYKKQIWISLLLIIFVSSSASGEPVSPAQKKYYETAACYKGLRKNPVKQQYRDEWLKCIHSSEDIYKLDPNGSWATAGLYLTGHLYDRLYRHTHKKNDYQKAELYFHKLLKRFPSSKYRERTFKALHELHTKNPIFADFHMECLRPQKKAITNVAKEKEARGKYFKAEYCATNIPNRSSETEWLRCVQRFYEVYQCDPDGRWAAAGLFQTAILYRELYHHTQKQQYADQSENLLKQILKQFPESVYCGKSAETIEEYYLKNPPKISLIPSVTLTPSDKIEPLRKKNSQIYHPEPQNISAESEKDAGARDRYFRAESCYKNLIRENSNHEEEWYACISTFIEAYTFDPKGRWAAAALFRAGRLNQECYRRFGQIRYLNEAEDYFRRIINHFPESDYITKTKKLIQKIQILKMKVLQSTSKSKKKLIKKESQKTAPESPVKKIAKKPEITKASAYTLIQKITWETKSAHTRIIVRTNQRVEYSQYLRKEENNKPECLFVDFERTILSEQIPKYFSIHDSLVNDLRILEKEDHQIRVALQLNSYHHYKIYSLKNPQRVIIDIWSQSKKKLTKNGHGNGLNADYLKNGAIARQLALGIKRIVIDAGHGGKDGGAVGFFKGVYEKDIVLSIAKRLEQKILQHIQCEVILTRSNDHFLPLDKRSDIANSNKADLFISIHTNAHPNHSVYGIETYYLNLTTDDDAIRVAALENEVSGKKMSDLDTILHDLMQNAKINESSRLAGHVQNSVFQHLKKYYQFIKDNGVKQAPFYVLMGAEMPAILIEIGFISNQRDCRRMTNPAFQNHLCDAIVKGINDYIKITSAQP
;
A
#
# COMPACT_ATOMS: atom_id res chain seq x y z
N MET A 1 -44.29 -65.05 27.78
CA MET A 1 -43.03 -65.13 27.01
C MET A 1 -42.58 -63.72 26.63
N THR A 2 -41.90 -63.02 27.53
CA THR A 2 -41.71 -61.54 27.43
C THR A 2 -40.40 -61.11 28.10
N LYS A 3 -39.26 -61.63 27.64
CA LYS A 3 -37.93 -61.22 28.14
C LYS A 3 -36.72 -61.47 27.22
N MET A 4 -36.93 -61.81 25.93
CA MET A 4 -35.84 -62.30 25.05
C MET A 4 -35.60 -61.53 23.74
N THR A 5 -36.23 -60.37 23.54
CA THR A 5 -36.04 -59.52 22.33
C THR A 5 -35.34 -58.18 22.59
N TYR A 6 -35.10 -57.80 23.85
CA TYR A 6 -34.43 -56.52 24.18
C TYR A 6 -32.89 -56.61 24.15
N TYR A 7 -32.31 -57.79 24.39
CA TYR A 7 -30.85 -57.95 24.57
C TYR A 7 -30.01 -58.06 23.29
N LYS A 8 -30.61 -58.25 22.09
CA LYS A 8 -29.84 -58.34 20.83
C LYS A 8 -29.55 -57.00 20.15
N LYS A 9 -30.15 -55.89 20.60
CA LYS A 9 -29.95 -54.55 19.98
C LYS A 9 -28.90 -53.67 20.66
N GLN A 10 -28.46 -53.98 21.89
CA GLN A 10 -27.40 -53.24 22.58
C GLN A 10 -25.97 -53.72 22.23
N ILE A 11 -25.78 -54.98 21.82
CA ILE A 11 -24.43 -55.53 21.53
C ILE A 11 -23.82 -54.93 20.25
N TRP A 12 -24.63 -54.55 19.25
CA TRP A 12 -24.15 -53.90 18.03
C TRP A 12 -23.80 -52.41 18.21
N ILE A 13 -24.33 -51.74 19.24
CA ILE A 13 -24.06 -50.32 19.50
C ILE A 13 -22.73 -50.15 20.25
N SER A 14 -22.32 -51.13 21.08
CA SER A 14 -21.05 -51.10 21.79
C SER A 14 -19.83 -51.51 20.94
N LEU A 15 -20.03 -52.20 19.81
CA LEU A 15 -18.93 -52.63 18.91
C LEU A 15 -18.61 -51.60 17.81
N LEU A 16 -19.57 -50.76 17.42
CA LEU A 16 -19.33 -49.61 16.54
C LEU A 16 -18.68 -48.41 17.25
N LEU A 17 -18.62 -48.42 18.58
CA LEU A 17 -17.98 -47.40 19.42
C LEU A 17 -16.50 -47.71 19.76
N ILE A 18 -15.96 -48.84 19.29
CA ILE A 18 -14.54 -49.22 19.48
C ILE A 18 -13.72 -49.07 18.18
N ILE A 19 -14.36 -48.89 17.01
CA ILE A 19 -13.69 -48.51 15.75
C ILE A 19 -13.70 -46.97 15.56
N PHE A 20 -13.71 -46.21 16.67
CA PHE A 20 -13.64 -44.74 16.68
C PHE A 20 -12.51 -44.18 17.57
N VAL A 21 -11.46 -44.97 17.80
CA VAL A 21 -10.22 -44.54 18.46
C VAL A 21 -8.97 -45.02 17.70
N SER A 22 -8.86 -44.67 16.41
CA SER A 22 -7.58 -44.72 15.66
C SER A 22 -7.66 -44.14 14.23
N SER A 23 -8.26 -42.96 14.06
CA SER A 23 -7.93 -42.09 12.90
C SER A 23 -7.53 -40.71 13.38
N SER A 24 -6.37 -40.66 14.03
CA SER A 24 -5.61 -39.44 14.31
C SER A 24 -5.51 -38.58 13.05
N ALA A 25 -5.53 -37.25 13.21
CA ALA A 25 -5.52 -36.31 12.10
C ALA A 25 -4.32 -36.54 11.15
N SER A 26 -4.60 -37.11 9.97
CA SER A 26 -3.74 -36.99 8.78
C SER A 26 -4.14 -35.73 8.01
N GLY A 27 -3.99 -34.56 8.65
CA GLY A 27 -3.75 -33.36 7.87
C GLY A 27 -2.44 -33.57 7.11
N GLU A 28 -2.45 -33.41 5.79
CA GLU A 28 -1.23 -33.59 5.00
C GLU A 28 -0.09 -32.74 5.60
N PRO A 29 1.11 -33.32 5.79
CA PRO A 29 2.21 -32.60 6.41
C PRO A 29 2.54 -31.37 5.55
N VAL A 30 2.38 -30.18 6.13
CA VAL A 30 2.63 -28.89 5.50
C VAL A 30 3.98 -28.93 4.79
N SER A 31 3.98 -28.81 3.46
CA SER A 31 5.19 -29.03 2.68
C SER A 31 6.29 -28.03 3.10
N PRO A 32 7.59 -28.39 3.02
CA PRO A 32 8.66 -27.49 3.42
C PRO A 32 8.58 -26.11 2.73
N ALA A 33 8.20 -26.09 1.44
CA ALA A 33 8.00 -24.85 0.69
C ALA A 33 6.77 -24.05 1.17
N GLN A 34 5.67 -24.71 1.52
CA GLN A 34 4.48 -24.06 2.10
C GLN A 34 4.80 -23.44 3.47
N LYS A 35 5.48 -24.17 4.35
CA LYS A 35 5.95 -23.66 5.64
C LYS A 35 6.86 -22.45 5.44
N LYS A 36 7.84 -22.56 4.53
CA LYS A 36 8.78 -21.48 4.19
C LYS A 36 8.07 -20.26 3.59
N TYR A 37 6.98 -20.45 2.83
CA TYR A 37 6.15 -19.37 2.32
C TYR A 37 5.48 -18.59 3.47
N TYR A 38 4.92 -19.27 4.47
CA TYR A 38 4.34 -18.61 5.64
C TYR A 38 5.39 -17.92 6.52
N GLU A 39 6.55 -18.54 6.76
CA GLU A 39 7.69 -17.90 7.46
C GLU A 39 8.14 -16.62 6.75
N THR A 40 8.22 -16.65 5.42
CA THR A 40 8.59 -15.50 4.59
C THR A 40 7.53 -14.41 4.62
N ALA A 41 6.25 -14.77 4.56
CA ALA A 41 5.15 -13.83 4.71
C ALA A 41 5.14 -13.18 6.11
N ALA A 42 5.47 -13.93 7.17
CA ALA A 42 5.63 -13.41 8.52
C ALA A 42 6.85 -12.47 8.63
N CYS A 43 8.00 -12.83 8.03
CA CYS A 43 9.18 -11.96 7.92
C CYS A 43 8.80 -10.62 7.27
N TYR A 44 8.15 -10.67 6.10
CA TYR A 44 7.75 -9.47 5.38
C TYR A 44 6.71 -8.65 6.16
N LYS A 45 5.72 -9.29 6.79
CA LYS A 45 4.73 -8.63 7.67
C LYS A 45 5.42 -7.93 8.85
N GLY A 46 6.42 -8.56 9.48
CA GLY A 46 7.23 -7.97 10.54
C GLY A 46 8.05 -6.77 10.08
N LEU A 47 8.69 -6.87 8.91
CA LEU A 47 9.43 -5.78 8.27
C LEU A 47 8.52 -4.59 7.97
N ARG A 48 7.36 -4.84 7.32
CA ARG A 48 6.36 -3.81 6.98
C ARG A 48 5.78 -3.09 8.20
N LYS A 49 5.66 -3.77 9.34
CA LYS A 49 5.21 -3.18 10.60
C LYS A 49 6.27 -2.35 11.33
N ASN A 50 7.52 -2.36 10.85
CA ASN A 50 8.63 -1.63 11.47
C ASN A 50 9.28 -0.66 10.46
N PRO A 51 8.85 0.62 10.43
CA PRO A 51 9.41 1.62 9.52
C PRO A 51 10.91 1.90 9.70
N VAL A 52 11.46 1.63 10.89
CA VAL A 52 12.90 1.74 11.14
C VAL A 52 13.64 0.61 10.41
N LYS A 53 13.19 -0.65 10.56
CA LYS A 53 13.76 -1.80 9.83
C LYS A 53 13.67 -1.63 8.31
N GLN A 54 12.62 -1.01 7.78
CA GLN A 54 12.46 -0.75 6.35
C GLN A 54 13.54 0.17 5.75
N GLN A 55 14.24 0.96 6.57
CA GLN A 55 15.37 1.79 6.09
C GLN A 55 16.65 0.96 5.88
N TYR A 56 16.74 -0.24 6.46
CA TYR A 56 17.91 -1.10 6.38
C TYR A 56 17.73 -2.18 5.32
N ARG A 57 18.51 -2.07 4.23
CA ARG A 57 18.57 -3.07 3.14
C ARG A 57 18.67 -4.51 3.64
N ASP A 58 19.46 -4.74 4.69
CA ASP A 58 19.74 -6.10 5.18
C ASP A 58 18.50 -6.77 5.79
N GLU A 59 17.55 -5.99 6.32
CA GLU A 59 16.27 -6.51 6.81
C GLU A 59 15.35 -6.96 5.66
N TRP A 60 15.42 -6.28 4.50
CA TRP A 60 14.75 -6.74 3.28
C TRP A 60 15.40 -7.99 2.70
N LEU A 61 16.74 -8.02 2.65
CA LEU A 61 17.48 -9.17 2.14
C LEU A 61 17.21 -10.45 2.95
N LYS A 62 16.99 -10.34 4.27
CA LYS A 62 16.54 -11.48 5.12
C LYS A 62 15.24 -12.11 4.62
N CYS A 63 14.23 -11.30 4.33
CA CYS A 63 12.95 -11.81 3.82
C CYS A 63 13.05 -12.27 2.35
N ILE A 64 13.89 -11.63 1.54
CA ILE A 64 14.17 -12.04 0.15
C ILE A 64 14.86 -13.40 0.08
N HIS A 65 15.91 -13.64 0.87
CA HIS A 65 16.57 -14.96 0.88
C HIS A 65 15.58 -16.05 1.33
N SER A 66 14.75 -15.76 2.33
CA SER A 66 13.67 -16.67 2.74
C SER A 66 12.64 -16.92 1.62
N SER A 67 12.35 -15.94 0.75
CA SER A 67 11.44 -16.13 -0.39
C SER A 67 12.08 -16.93 -1.53
N GLU A 68 13.37 -16.75 -1.76
CA GLU A 68 14.15 -17.53 -2.72
C GLU A 68 14.20 -19.02 -2.33
N ASP A 69 14.27 -19.33 -1.03
CA ASP A 69 14.25 -20.70 -0.51
C ASP A 69 12.94 -21.45 -0.81
N ILE A 70 11.80 -20.76 -0.94
CA ILE A 70 10.51 -21.38 -1.30
C ILE A 70 10.63 -22.08 -2.66
N TYR A 71 11.24 -21.39 -3.63
CA TYR A 71 11.49 -21.93 -4.96
C TYR A 71 12.62 -22.97 -4.99
N LYS A 72 13.55 -22.97 -4.02
CA LYS A 72 14.57 -24.04 -3.89
C LYS A 72 13.97 -25.32 -3.31
N LEU A 73 13.07 -25.19 -2.34
CA LEU A 73 12.37 -26.31 -1.68
C LEU A 73 11.29 -26.94 -2.56
N ASP A 74 10.68 -26.16 -3.44
CA ASP A 74 9.74 -26.64 -4.45
C ASP A 74 9.97 -25.96 -5.81
N PRO A 75 10.93 -26.43 -6.64
CA PRO A 75 11.27 -25.78 -7.91
C PRO A 75 10.29 -26.04 -9.06
N ASN A 76 9.41 -27.04 -8.92
CA ASN A 76 8.53 -27.55 -9.99
C ASN A 76 7.07 -27.74 -9.56
N GLY A 77 6.76 -27.76 -8.26
CA GLY A 77 5.41 -27.94 -7.73
C GLY A 77 4.65 -26.63 -7.49
N SER A 78 3.60 -26.73 -6.68
CA SER A 78 2.56 -25.70 -6.55
C SER A 78 3.03 -24.40 -5.89
N TRP A 79 4.13 -24.42 -5.13
CA TRP A 79 4.66 -23.25 -4.41
C TRP A 79 5.78 -22.52 -5.17
N ALA A 80 6.36 -23.12 -6.21
CA ALA A 80 7.40 -22.53 -7.05
C ALA A 80 7.02 -21.11 -7.55
N THR A 81 5.78 -20.98 -8.02
CA THR A 81 5.24 -19.72 -8.57
C THR A 81 4.99 -18.67 -7.50
N ALA A 82 4.54 -19.09 -6.32
CA ALA A 82 4.31 -18.20 -5.18
C ALA A 82 5.64 -17.64 -4.64
N GLY A 83 6.68 -18.48 -4.58
CA GLY A 83 8.04 -18.08 -4.20
C GLY A 83 8.67 -17.07 -5.18
N LEU A 84 8.63 -17.36 -6.49
CA LEU A 84 9.17 -16.45 -7.51
C LEU A 84 8.44 -15.09 -7.51
N TYR A 85 7.11 -15.08 -7.42
CA TYR A 85 6.32 -13.85 -7.36
C TYR A 85 6.66 -13.02 -6.11
N LEU A 86 6.71 -13.67 -4.94
CA LEU A 86 7.04 -13.00 -3.69
C LEU A 86 8.46 -12.43 -3.70
N THR A 87 9.42 -13.14 -4.29
CA THR A 87 10.80 -12.69 -4.46
C THR A 87 10.88 -11.45 -5.35
N GLY A 88 10.25 -11.48 -6.54
CA GLY A 88 10.20 -10.32 -7.44
C GLY A 88 9.54 -9.11 -6.79
N HIS A 89 8.45 -9.33 -6.05
CA HIS A 89 7.75 -8.27 -5.32
C HIS A 89 8.58 -7.67 -4.17
N LEU A 90 9.34 -8.49 -3.44
CA LEU A 90 10.23 -7.99 -2.38
C LEU A 90 11.39 -7.17 -2.96
N TYR A 91 11.95 -7.55 -4.11
CA TYR A 91 12.95 -6.75 -4.81
C TYR A 91 12.38 -5.44 -5.39
N ASP A 92 11.15 -5.42 -5.94
CA ASP A 92 10.46 -4.18 -6.36
C ASP A 92 10.31 -3.23 -5.16
N ARG A 93 9.84 -3.75 -4.03
CA ARG A 93 9.65 -2.95 -2.81
C ARG A 93 10.98 -2.45 -2.26
N LEU A 94 12.03 -3.26 -2.28
CA LEU A 94 13.39 -2.86 -1.92
C LEU A 94 13.92 -1.77 -2.85
N TYR A 95 13.74 -1.90 -4.17
CA TYR A 95 14.08 -0.88 -5.17
C TYR A 95 13.37 0.46 -4.88
N ARG A 96 12.08 0.45 -4.51
CA ARG A 96 11.34 1.67 -4.14
C ARG A 96 11.88 2.35 -2.87
N HIS A 97 12.71 1.69 -2.06
CA HIS A 97 13.38 2.26 -0.90
C HIS A 97 14.87 2.60 -1.15
N THR A 98 15.57 1.85 -2.01
CA THR A 98 17.01 2.02 -2.27
C THR A 98 17.32 2.81 -3.53
N HIS A 99 16.37 2.88 -4.46
CA HIS A 99 16.52 3.33 -5.85
C HIS A 99 17.68 2.66 -6.62
N LYS A 100 18.17 1.49 -6.17
CA LYS A 100 19.30 0.80 -6.80
C LYS A 100 18.87 -0.02 -8.02
N LYS A 101 19.48 0.25 -9.18
CA LYS A 101 19.24 -0.47 -10.45
C LYS A 101 19.32 -2.01 -10.34
N ASN A 102 20.24 -2.53 -9.52
CA ASN A 102 20.36 -3.98 -9.27
C ASN A 102 19.10 -4.59 -8.59
N ASP A 103 18.42 -3.84 -7.71
CA ASP A 103 17.18 -4.32 -7.09
C ASP A 103 16.03 -4.36 -8.10
N TYR A 104 15.93 -3.33 -8.95
CA TYR A 104 15.00 -3.30 -10.09
C TYR A 104 15.25 -4.50 -11.03
N GLN A 105 16.51 -4.72 -11.45
CA GLN A 105 16.86 -5.81 -12.37
C GLN A 105 16.58 -7.19 -11.77
N LYS A 106 16.73 -7.35 -10.45
CA LYS A 106 16.34 -8.59 -9.77
C LYS A 106 14.82 -8.76 -9.67
N ALA A 107 14.06 -7.69 -9.41
CA ALA A 107 12.60 -7.74 -9.43
C ALA A 107 12.09 -8.23 -10.79
N GLU A 108 12.59 -7.59 -11.85
CA GLU A 108 12.32 -7.91 -13.25
C GLU A 108 12.72 -9.34 -13.61
N LEU A 109 13.92 -9.79 -13.23
CA LEU A 109 14.42 -11.16 -13.44
C LEU A 109 13.49 -12.21 -12.82
N TYR A 110 13.06 -12.01 -11.57
CA TYR A 110 12.21 -12.99 -10.88
C TYR A 110 10.79 -13.04 -11.46
N PHE A 111 10.24 -11.90 -11.88
CA PHE A 111 8.96 -11.85 -12.60
C PHE A 111 9.03 -12.53 -13.97
N HIS A 112 10.05 -12.24 -14.78
CA HIS A 112 10.25 -12.91 -16.08
C HIS A 112 10.50 -14.43 -15.91
N LYS A 113 11.24 -14.85 -14.88
CA LYS A 113 11.47 -16.26 -14.56
C LYS A 113 10.17 -17.00 -14.23
N LEU A 114 9.23 -16.34 -13.54
CA LEU A 114 7.89 -16.88 -13.30
C LEU A 114 7.11 -17.03 -14.61
N LEU A 115 7.02 -15.96 -15.41
CA LEU A 115 6.26 -15.95 -16.66
C LEU A 115 6.77 -16.97 -17.67
N LYS A 116 8.09 -17.13 -17.79
CA LYS A 116 8.75 -18.07 -18.71
C LYS A 116 8.62 -19.53 -18.28
N ARG A 117 8.78 -19.83 -16.99
CA ARG A 117 8.78 -21.21 -16.47
C ARG A 117 7.38 -21.74 -16.12
N PHE A 118 6.43 -20.84 -15.83
CA PHE A 118 5.07 -21.20 -15.41
C PHE A 118 4.01 -20.36 -16.14
N PRO A 119 3.89 -20.50 -17.48
CA PRO A 119 3.01 -19.67 -18.31
C PRO A 119 1.51 -19.85 -18.02
N SER A 120 1.11 -20.90 -17.29
CA SER A 120 -0.27 -21.15 -16.84
C SER A 120 -0.49 -20.83 -15.35
N SER A 121 0.44 -20.14 -14.68
CA SER A 121 0.35 -19.84 -13.26
C SER A 121 -0.79 -18.87 -12.90
N LYS A 122 -1.47 -19.11 -11.78
CA LYS A 122 -2.39 -18.15 -11.14
C LYS A 122 -1.73 -16.80 -10.76
N TYR A 123 -0.39 -16.75 -10.70
CA TYR A 123 0.36 -15.51 -10.45
C TYR A 123 0.72 -14.75 -11.74
N ARG A 124 0.44 -15.30 -12.93
CA ARG A 124 0.82 -14.72 -14.24
C ARG A 124 0.31 -13.29 -14.40
N GLU A 125 -0.98 -13.07 -14.24
CA GLU A 125 -1.61 -11.76 -14.41
C GLU A 125 -1.11 -10.73 -13.37
N ARG A 126 -0.99 -11.16 -12.11
CA ARG A 126 -0.38 -10.36 -11.03
C ARG A 126 1.08 -10.00 -11.34
N THR A 127 1.81 -10.88 -12.00
CA THR A 127 3.21 -10.67 -12.42
C THR A 127 3.30 -9.66 -13.56
N PHE A 128 2.43 -9.74 -14.57
CA PHE A 128 2.34 -8.70 -15.62
C PHE A 128 2.00 -7.33 -15.04
N LYS A 129 1.01 -7.24 -14.14
CA LYS A 129 0.67 -5.99 -13.45
C LYS A 129 1.83 -5.45 -12.61
N ALA A 130 2.58 -6.32 -11.93
CA ALA A 130 3.74 -5.92 -11.13
C ALA A 130 4.92 -5.42 -11.98
N LEU A 131 5.18 -6.04 -13.14
CA LEU A 131 6.15 -5.53 -14.13
C LEU A 131 5.72 -4.16 -14.67
N HIS A 132 4.46 -4.00 -15.06
CA HIS A 132 3.92 -2.71 -15.50
C HIS A 132 4.06 -1.63 -14.40
N GLU A 133 3.68 -1.92 -13.14
CA GLU A 133 3.87 -0.98 -12.00
C GLU A 133 5.34 -0.71 -11.63
N LEU A 134 6.29 -1.54 -12.07
CA LEU A 134 7.73 -1.39 -11.90
C LEU A 134 8.30 -0.46 -13.01
N HIS A 135 7.81 -0.63 -14.24
CA HIS A 135 8.20 0.16 -15.42
C HIS A 135 7.60 1.59 -15.40
N THR A 136 6.29 1.74 -15.20
CA THR A 136 5.57 3.03 -15.31
C THR A 136 5.92 4.08 -14.25
N LYS A 137 6.70 3.73 -13.22
CA LYS A 137 7.08 4.65 -12.12
C LYS A 137 8.52 5.11 -12.20
N ASN A 138 9.17 4.89 -13.34
CA ASN A 138 10.52 5.37 -13.63
C ASN A 138 10.45 6.68 -14.45
N PRO A 139 11.01 7.81 -13.95
CA PRO A 139 10.90 9.12 -14.62
C PRO A 139 11.55 9.25 -16.01
N ILE A 140 12.26 8.21 -16.48
CA ILE A 140 13.04 8.24 -17.73
C ILE A 140 12.16 8.05 -18.99
N PHE A 141 10.93 7.53 -18.85
CA PHE A 141 10.15 6.96 -19.97
C PHE A 141 8.77 7.58 -20.21
N ALA A 142 8.52 8.80 -19.73
CA ALA A 142 7.19 9.41 -19.79
C ALA A 142 6.71 9.79 -21.22
N ASP A 143 7.64 10.18 -22.09
CA ASP A 143 7.29 10.90 -23.33
C ASP A 143 6.86 9.99 -24.51
N PHE A 144 7.22 8.70 -24.51
CA PHE A 144 6.93 7.79 -25.63
C PHE A 144 5.55 7.12 -25.59
N HIS A 145 4.88 7.06 -24.42
CA HIS A 145 3.66 6.26 -24.25
C HIS A 145 2.33 7.03 -24.39
N MET A 146 2.35 8.36 -24.52
CA MET A 146 1.15 9.19 -24.47
C MET A 146 0.22 9.08 -25.69
N GLU A 147 0.70 8.56 -26.83
CA GLU A 147 -0.10 8.45 -28.07
C GLU A 147 -1.02 7.21 -28.10
N CYS A 148 -0.65 6.09 -27.44
CA CYS A 148 -1.43 4.83 -27.43
C CYS A 148 -2.71 4.86 -26.54
N LEU A 149 -3.22 6.03 -26.11
CA LEU A 149 -4.22 6.16 -25.02
C LEU A 149 -5.59 6.74 -25.43
N ARG A 150 -5.98 6.69 -26.71
CA ARG A 150 -7.33 7.11 -27.16
C ARG A 150 -8.37 5.98 -27.03
N PRO A 151 -9.66 6.31 -26.80
CA PRO A 151 -10.70 5.32 -26.49
C PRO A 151 -11.24 4.61 -27.75
N GLN A 152 -11.49 3.30 -27.59
CA GLN A 152 -11.79 2.37 -28.69
C GLN A 152 -12.91 2.81 -29.63
N LYS A 153 -12.56 3.11 -30.89
CA LYS A 153 -13.53 3.09 -31.99
C LYS A 153 -13.77 1.64 -32.43
N LYS A 154 -15.03 1.21 -32.43
CA LYS A 154 -15.42 -0.08 -33.02
C LYS A 154 -15.06 -0.09 -34.51
N ALA A 155 -14.00 -0.82 -34.87
CA ALA A 155 -13.70 -1.15 -36.26
C ALA A 155 -14.92 -1.89 -36.86
N ILE A 156 -15.47 -1.34 -37.94
CA ILE A 156 -16.57 -1.95 -38.71
C ILE A 156 -15.93 -3.01 -39.61
N THR A 157 -15.63 -4.19 -39.06
CA THR A 157 -14.96 -5.24 -39.83
C THR A 157 -15.92 -5.91 -40.81
N ASN A 158 -15.54 -5.91 -42.08
CA ASN A 158 -16.17 -6.75 -43.08
C ASN A 158 -15.78 -8.20 -42.76
N VAL A 159 -16.74 -9.00 -42.28
CA VAL A 159 -16.51 -10.36 -41.76
C VAL A 159 -15.81 -11.28 -42.78
N ALA A 160 -16.02 -11.07 -44.09
CA ALA A 160 -15.31 -11.82 -45.13
C ALA A 160 -13.82 -11.44 -45.18
N LYS A 161 -13.49 -10.14 -45.18
CA LYS A 161 -12.10 -9.64 -45.15
C LYS A 161 -11.38 -10.02 -43.85
N GLU A 162 -12.04 -9.95 -42.70
CA GLU A 162 -11.44 -10.36 -41.42
C GLU A 162 -11.08 -11.86 -41.43
N LYS A 163 -11.95 -12.71 -42.01
CA LYS A 163 -11.70 -14.14 -42.17
C LYS A 163 -10.55 -14.42 -43.15
N GLU A 164 -10.46 -13.66 -44.24
CA GLU A 164 -9.38 -13.77 -45.23
C GLU A 164 -8.03 -13.31 -44.65
N ALA A 165 -7.97 -12.13 -44.01
CA ALA A 165 -6.78 -11.58 -43.37
C ALA A 165 -6.25 -12.52 -42.27
N ARG A 166 -7.14 -13.07 -41.44
CA ARG A 166 -6.80 -14.13 -40.47
C ARG A 166 -6.19 -15.36 -41.16
N GLY A 167 -6.77 -15.80 -42.27
CA GLY A 167 -6.26 -16.92 -43.07
C GLY A 167 -4.87 -16.66 -43.67
N LYS A 168 -4.62 -15.43 -44.15
CA LYS A 168 -3.30 -14.99 -44.61
C LYS A 168 -2.28 -14.95 -43.48
N TYR A 169 -2.65 -14.45 -42.29
CA TYR A 169 -1.76 -14.38 -41.13
C TYR A 169 -1.20 -15.75 -40.73
N PHE A 170 -2.06 -16.77 -40.58
CA PHE A 170 -1.57 -18.12 -40.23
C PHE A 170 -0.73 -18.78 -41.34
N LYS A 171 -0.96 -18.45 -42.62
CA LYS A 171 -0.09 -18.87 -43.74
C LYS A 171 1.25 -18.14 -43.75
N ALA A 172 1.30 -16.88 -43.30
CA ALA A 172 2.53 -16.10 -43.15
C ALA A 172 3.35 -16.58 -41.93
N GLU A 173 2.68 -16.91 -40.82
CA GLU A 173 3.30 -17.50 -39.61
C GLU A 173 3.97 -18.84 -39.90
N TYR A 174 3.33 -19.71 -40.71
CA TYR A 174 3.97 -20.92 -41.22
C TYR A 174 5.16 -20.64 -42.16
N CYS A 175 5.20 -19.50 -42.85
CA CYS A 175 6.39 -19.09 -43.63
C CYS A 175 7.56 -18.77 -42.70
N ALA A 176 7.36 -17.84 -41.76
CA ALA A 176 8.41 -17.38 -40.84
C ALA A 176 8.95 -18.49 -39.92
N THR A 177 8.07 -19.35 -39.41
CA THR A 177 8.46 -20.47 -38.52
C THR A 177 9.36 -21.50 -39.23
N ASN A 178 9.30 -21.55 -40.56
CA ASN A 178 10.04 -22.51 -41.38
C ASN A 178 11.08 -21.84 -42.30
N ILE A 179 11.59 -20.64 -41.93
CA ILE A 179 12.77 -20.07 -42.61
C ILE A 179 14.02 -20.85 -42.15
N PRO A 180 14.70 -21.62 -43.01
CA PRO A 180 15.92 -22.32 -42.60
C PRO A 180 17.05 -21.34 -42.24
N ASN A 181 17.92 -21.76 -41.31
CA ASN A 181 19.09 -21.00 -40.81
C ASN A 181 20.15 -20.62 -41.87
N ARG A 182 19.92 -20.91 -43.16
CA ARG A 182 20.75 -20.50 -44.31
C ARG A 182 19.92 -19.92 -45.47
N SER A 183 18.70 -19.45 -45.19
CA SER A 183 17.80 -18.90 -46.21
C SER A 183 18.37 -17.67 -46.90
N SER A 184 18.08 -17.56 -48.20
CA SER A 184 18.46 -16.39 -48.98
C SER A 184 17.67 -15.15 -48.57
N GLU A 185 18.23 -13.96 -48.80
CA GLU A 185 17.57 -12.66 -48.61
C GLU A 185 16.20 -12.61 -49.33
N THR A 186 16.10 -13.23 -50.50
CA THR A 186 14.86 -13.39 -51.28
C THR A 186 13.78 -14.22 -50.57
N GLU A 187 14.15 -15.22 -49.76
CA GLU A 187 13.19 -16.04 -48.99
C GLU A 187 12.69 -15.31 -47.75
N TRP A 188 13.56 -14.58 -47.06
CA TRP A 188 13.18 -13.67 -45.99
C TRP A 188 12.18 -12.63 -46.49
N LEU A 189 12.51 -11.93 -47.58
CA LEU A 189 11.62 -10.93 -48.20
C LEU A 189 10.28 -11.54 -48.65
N ARG A 190 10.25 -12.82 -49.06
CA ARG A 190 9.00 -13.54 -49.39
C ARG A 190 8.11 -13.75 -48.15
N CYS A 191 8.67 -14.06 -46.98
CA CYS A 191 7.89 -14.19 -45.75
C CYS A 191 7.48 -12.82 -45.16
N VAL A 192 8.35 -11.80 -45.27
CA VAL A 192 8.02 -10.39 -44.97
C VAL A 192 6.80 -9.95 -45.78
N GLN A 193 6.82 -10.15 -47.09
CA GLN A 193 5.73 -9.79 -47.99
C GLN A 193 4.40 -10.48 -47.61
N ARG A 194 4.43 -11.76 -47.22
CA ARG A 194 3.22 -12.49 -46.75
C ARG A 194 2.61 -11.93 -45.47
N PHE A 195 3.41 -11.37 -44.56
CA PHE A 195 2.87 -10.67 -43.39
C PHE A 195 2.35 -9.28 -43.74
N TYR A 196 2.98 -8.60 -44.69
CA TYR A 196 2.50 -7.31 -45.20
C TYR A 196 1.17 -7.44 -45.97
N GLU A 197 0.98 -8.56 -46.70
CA GLU A 197 -0.30 -8.92 -47.34
C GLU A 197 -1.47 -9.06 -46.35
N VAL A 198 -1.22 -9.36 -45.07
CA VAL A 198 -2.25 -9.36 -44.02
C VAL A 198 -2.78 -7.94 -43.79
N TYR A 199 -1.88 -6.97 -43.72
CA TYR A 199 -2.23 -5.54 -43.62
C TYR A 199 -2.93 -5.07 -44.89
N GLN A 200 -2.42 -5.41 -46.09
CA GLN A 200 -3.06 -5.02 -47.36
C GLN A 200 -4.46 -5.64 -47.55
N CYS A 201 -4.72 -6.82 -46.98
CA CYS A 201 -6.00 -7.51 -47.10
C CYS A 201 -7.15 -6.80 -46.37
N ASP A 202 -6.87 -6.25 -45.19
CA ASP A 202 -7.85 -5.55 -44.35
C ASP A 202 -7.14 -4.47 -43.52
N PRO A 203 -6.77 -3.30 -44.10
CA PRO A 203 -5.89 -2.31 -43.46
C PRO A 203 -6.44 -1.70 -42.17
N ASP A 204 -7.76 -1.63 -42.03
CA ASP A 204 -8.44 -1.16 -40.80
C ASP A 204 -8.90 -2.35 -39.91
N GLY A 205 -8.52 -3.57 -40.29
CA GLY A 205 -8.92 -4.82 -39.68
C GLY A 205 -8.14 -5.17 -38.42
N ARG A 206 -8.72 -6.06 -37.61
CA ARG A 206 -8.13 -6.51 -36.33
C ARG A 206 -6.78 -7.23 -36.48
N TRP A 207 -6.47 -7.71 -37.68
CA TRP A 207 -5.20 -8.39 -38.00
C TRP A 207 -4.16 -7.47 -38.65
N ALA A 208 -4.52 -6.24 -39.04
CA ALA A 208 -3.63 -5.29 -39.73
C ALA A 208 -2.36 -4.97 -38.91
N ALA A 209 -2.56 -4.56 -37.65
CA ALA A 209 -1.46 -4.26 -36.73
C ALA A 209 -0.58 -5.49 -36.42
N ALA A 210 -1.16 -6.70 -36.42
CA ALA A 210 -0.42 -7.95 -36.22
C ALA A 210 0.47 -8.26 -37.44
N GLY A 211 -0.06 -8.08 -38.65
CA GLY A 211 0.68 -8.20 -39.90
C GLY A 211 1.86 -7.23 -39.99
N LEU A 212 1.61 -5.93 -39.76
CA LEU A 212 2.67 -4.92 -39.73
C LEU A 212 3.75 -5.23 -38.67
N PHE A 213 3.35 -5.67 -37.48
CA PHE A 213 4.31 -5.96 -36.40
C PHE A 213 5.26 -7.09 -36.79
N GLN A 214 4.73 -8.21 -37.29
CA GLN A 214 5.56 -9.33 -37.74
C GLN A 214 6.40 -8.97 -38.97
N THR A 215 5.88 -8.13 -39.87
CA THR A 215 6.64 -7.56 -40.99
C THR A 215 7.88 -6.79 -40.48
N ALA A 216 7.70 -5.96 -39.44
CA ALA A 216 8.80 -5.21 -38.84
C ALA A 216 9.83 -6.11 -38.13
N ILE A 217 9.37 -7.11 -37.36
CA ILE A 217 10.27 -8.07 -36.70
C ILE A 217 11.11 -8.84 -37.73
N LEU A 218 10.51 -9.32 -38.82
CA LEU A 218 11.25 -10.02 -39.88
C LEU A 218 12.25 -9.11 -40.60
N TYR A 219 11.93 -7.82 -40.81
CA TYR A 219 12.91 -6.85 -41.31
C TYR A 219 14.08 -6.65 -40.34
N ARG A 220 13.83 -6.65 -39.02
CA ARG A 220 14.87 -6.54 -38.01
C ARG A 220 15.76 -7.79 -37.93
N GLU A 221 15.18 -8.98 -38.08
CA GLU A 221 15.94 -10.23 -38.19
C GLU A 221 16.77 -10.25 -39.48
N LEU A 222 16.22 -9.78 -40.60
CA LEU A 222 16.94 -9.62 -41.86
C LEU A 222 18.08 -8.58 -41.75
N TYR A 223 17.90 -7.50 -40.99
CA TYR A 223 19.00 -6.59 -40.64
C TYR A 223 20.09 -7.31 -39.85
N HIS A 224 19.75 -8.11 -38.83
CA HIS A 224 20.75 -8.87 -38.08
C HIS A 224 21.50 -9.89 -38.95
N HIS A 225 20.84 -10.48 -39.95
CA HIS A 225 21.45 -11.42 -40.90
C HIS A 225 22.32 -10.74 -41.98
N THR A 226 21.90 -9.58 -42.50
CA THR A 226 22.54 -8.92 -43.67
C THR A 226 23.37 -7.68 -43.35
N GLN A 227 23.19 -7.10 -42.16
CA GLN A 227 23.74 -5.81 -41.72
C GLN A 227 23.38 -4.61 -42.63
N LYS A 228 22.38 -4.74 -43.52
CA LYS A 228 21.93 -3.65 -44.40
C LYS A 228 20.99 -2.71 -43.66
N GLN A 229 21.46 -1.51 -43.31
CA GLN A 229 20.74 -0.51 -42.51
C GLN A 229 19.30 -0.24 -42.99
N GLN A 230 19.05 -0.29 -44.31
CA GLN A 230 17.72 -0.13 -44.90
C GLN A 230 16.62 -1.01 -44.23
N TYR A 231 16.98 -2.19 -43.72
CA TYR A 231 16.04 -3.09 -43.05
C TYR A 231 15.79 -2.73 -41.59
N ALA A 232 16.77 -2.15 -40.89
CA ALA A 232 16.53 -1.53 -39.58
C ALA A 232 15.59 -0.32 -39.74
N ASP A 233 15.82 0.51 -40.75
CA ASP A 233 15.01 1.69 -41.03
C ASP A 233 13.57 1.30 -41.46
N GLN A 234 13.41 0.27 -42.29
CA GLN A 234 12.10 -0.28 -42.67
C GLN A 234 11.36 -0.88 -41.46
N SER A 235 12.04 -1.63 -40.60
CA SER A 235 11.48 -2.10 -39.32
C SER A 235 11.01 -0.92 -38.48
N GLU A 236 11.87 0.08 -38.24
CA GLU A 236 11.54 1.23 -37.37
C GLU A 236 10.36 2.05 -37.92
N ASN A 237 10.30 2.27 -39.23
CA ASN A 237 9.20 2.97 -39.87
C ASN A 237 7.86 2.22 -39.73
N LEU A 238 7.85 0.89 -39.87
CA LEU A 238 6.65 0.08 -39.65
C LEU A 238 6.21 0.08 -38.19
N LEU A 239 7.15 0.03 -37.23
CA LEU A 239 6.82 0.13 -35.80
C LEU A 239 6.23 1.50 -35.46
N LYS A 240 6.80 2.60 -35.99
CA LYS A 240 6.22 3.95 -35.88
C LYS A 240 4.86 4.07 -36.56
N GLN A 241 4.65 3.40 -37.69
CA GLN A 241 3.33 3.33 -38.34
C GLN A 241 2.31 2.64 -37.43
N ILE A 242 2.68 1.56 -36.72
CA ILE A 242 1.78 0.89 -35.78
C ILE A 242 1.40 1.82 -34.61
N LEU A 243 2.36 2.55 -34.04
CA LEU A 243 2.08 3.54 -32.99
C LEU A 243 1.07 4.62 -33.44
N LYS A 244 1.18 5.07 -34.70
CA LYS A 244 0.34 6.13 -35.26
C LYS A 244 -1.03 5.66 -35.77
N GLN A 245 -1.09 4.52 -36.44
CA GLN A 245 -2.28 4.01 -37.12
C GLN A 245 -3.12 3.06 -36.24
N PHE A 246 -2.48 2.37 -35.29
CA PHE A 246 -3.15 1.40 -34.41
C PHE A 246 -2.87 1.65 -32.92
N PRO A 247 -3.13 2.87 -32.39
CA PRO A 247 -2.84 3.21 -31.00
C PRO A 247 -3.55 2.31 -29.97
N GLU A 248 -4.69 1.74 -30.35
CA GLU A 248 -5.53 0.87 -29.52
C GLU A 248 -5.14 -0.62 -29.58
N SER A 249 -4.17 -0.99 -30.43
CA SER A 249 -3.75 -2.36 -30.64
C SER A 249 -2.80 -2.85 -29.56
N VAL A 250 -2.87 -4.14 -29.21
CA VAL A 250 -1.90 -4.83 -28.34
C VAL A 250 -0.47 -4.74 -28.92
N TYR A 251 -0.34 -4.48 -30.22
CA TYR A 251 0.93 -4.27 -30.89
C TYR A 251 1.47 -2.83 -30.80
N CYS A 252 0.72 -1.84 -30.28
CA CYS A 252 1.22 -0.47 -29.99
C CYS A 252 2.33 -0.53 -28.93
N GLY A 253 2.02 -1.09 -27.75
CA GLY A 253 2.99 -1.26 -26.65
C GLY A 253 4.23 -2.05 -27.07
N LYS A 254 4.02 -3.21 -27.72
CA LYS A 254 5.14 -4.02 -28.26
C LYS A 254 6.01 -3.25 -29.24
N SER A 255 5.42 -2.37 -30.06
CA SER A 255 6.19 -1.57 -31.03
C SER A 255 7.04 -0.50 -30.34
N ALA A 256 6.51 0.14 -29.28
CA ALA A 256 7.27 1.09 -28.46
C ALA A 256 8.47 0.40 -27.76
N GLU A 257 8.23 -0.72 -27.07
CA GLU A 257 9.28 -1.54 -26.44
C GLU A 257 10.38 -1.95 -27.45
N THR A 258 9.95 -2.37 -28.65
CA THR A 258 10.86 -2.80 -29.73
C THR A 258 11.74 -1.63 -30.24
N ILE A 259 11.20 -0.41 -30.34
CA ILE A 259 11.96 0.80 -30.70
C ILE A 259 12.92 1.22 -29.58
N GLU A 260 12.47 1.18 -28.32
CA GLU A 260 13.27 1.57 -27.16
C GLU A 260 14.54 0.69 -27.02
N GLU A 261 14.37 -0.63 -27.19
CA GLU A 261 15.48 -1.59 -27.22
C GLU A 261 16.56 -1.30 -28.28
N TYR A 262 16.18 -0.65 -29.39
CA TYR A 262 17.11 -0.28 -30.46
C TYR A 262 17.90 0.98 -30.10
N TYR A 263 17.24 2.03 -29.62
CA TYR A 263 17.90 3.27 -29.21
C TYR A 263 18.74 3.14 -27.94
N LEU A 264 18.38 2.25 -27.01
CA LEU A 264 19.22 1.92 -25.85
C LEU A 264 20.55 1.24 -26.25
N LYS A 265 20.58 0.56 -27.41
CA LYS A 265 21.79 -0.04 -27.98
C LYS A 265 22.57 0.95 -28.87
N ASN A 266 21.89 1.94 -29.45
CA ASN A 266 22.46 2.94 -30.37
C ASN A 266 21.92 4.37 -30.08
N PRO A 267 22.41 5.07 -29.04
CA PRO A 267 21.85 6.35 -28.61
C PRO A 267 22.24 7.53 -29.54
N PRO A 268 21.29 8.43 -29.89
CA PRO A 268 21.57 9.63 -30.70
C PRO A 268 22.27 10.75 -29.91
N LYS A 269 23.09 11.57 -30.59
CA LYS A 269 23.87 12.67 -29.97
C LYS A 269 23.14 14.03 -30.06
N ILE A 270 22.79 14.65 -28.92
CA ILE A 270 22.26 16.04 -28.85
C ILE A 270 22.89 16.82 -27.66
N SER A 271 22.88 18.16 -27.74
CA SER A 271 23.78 19.14 -27.05
C SER A 271 23.32 19.66 -25.67
N LEU A 272 24.22 20.39 -24.98
CA LEU A 272 24.19 20.86 -23.58
C LEU A 272 23.81 22.35 -23.39
N ILE A 273 23.36 22.72 -22.18
CA ILE A 273 23.25 24.10 -21.65
C ILE A 273 23.86 24.14 -20.21
N PRO A 274 24.58 25.21 -19.76
CA PRO A 274 25.53 25.14 -18.65
C PRO A 274 25.00 25.59 -17.25
N SER A 275 25.82 25.35 -16.22
CA SER A 275 25.49 25.47 -14.79
C SER A 275 26.30 26.55 -14.02
N VAL A 276 25.81 26.95 -12.83
CA VAL A 276 26.34 28.06 -12.00
C VAL A 276 27.14 27.55 -10.79
N THR A 277 28.23 28.26 -10.42
CA THR A 277 29.27 27.86 -9.45
C THR A 277 29.22 28.58 -8.08
N LEU A 278 29.87 28.00 -7.06
CA LEU A 278 30.05 28.57 -5.71
C LEU A 278 31.52 28.48 -5.19
N THR A 279 31.82 29.25 -4.14
CA THR A 279 33.17 29.76 -3.77
C THR A 279 34.03 28.86 -2.83
N PRO A 280 35.35 29.14 -2.67
CA PRO A 280 36.32 28.11 -2.23
C PRO A 280 36.46 27.77 -0.73
N SER A 281 35.87 28.52 0.21
CA SER A 281 36.31 28.52 1.63
C SER A 281 35.87 27.33 2.50
N ASP A 282 34.95 26.48 2.04
CA ASP A 282 34.37 25.38 2.85
C ASP A 282 34.83 23.98 2.42
N LYS A 283 35.93 23.88 1.65
CA LYS A 283 36.36 22.62 1.04
C LYS A 283 36.99 21.66 2.05
N ILE A 284 36.40 20.46 2.16
CA ILE A 284 37.06 19.29 2.73
C ILE A 284 38.33 19.01 1.93
N GLU A 285 39.42 18.73 2.65
CA GLU A 285 40.76 18.46 2.14
C GLU A 285 40.75 17.47 0.95
N PRO A 286 41.10 17.93 -0.27
CA PRO A 286 40.95 17.12 -1.48
C PRO A 286 41.99 16.00 -1.53
N LEU A 287 41.59 14.84 -2.06
CA LEU A 287 42.48 13.71 -2.31
C LEU A 287 43.40 14.01 -3.51
N ARG A 288 44.47 14.79 -3.30
CA ARG A 288 45.54 14.99 -4.30
C ARG A 288 46.95 14.88 -3.74
N LYS A 289 47.67 13.88 -4.27
CA LYS A 289 49.14 13.82 -4.45
C LYS A 289 50.00 14.54 -3.40
N LYS A 290 50.07 13.99 -2.19
CA LYS A 290 51.34 13.96 -1.42
C LYS A 290 51.61 12.54 -0.94
N ASN A 291 52.87 12.13 -1.07
CA ASN A 291 53.34 10.76 -0.93
C ASN A 291 52.95 10.15 0.43
N SER A 292 52.36 8.96 0.42
CA SER A 292 52.44 8.00 1.53
C SER A 292 51.98 6.62 1.08
N GLN A 293 52.77 5.63 1.50
CA GLN A 293 52.64 4.19 1.31
C GLN A 293 51.23 3.66 1.01
N ILE A 294 51.15 2.82 -0.03
CA ILE A 294 50.08 1.83 -0.16
C ILE A 294 50.22 0.91 1.04
N TYR A 295 49.28 0.99 1.99
CA TYR A 295 49.23 0.08 3.13
C TYR A 295 48.70 -1.27 2.62
N HIS A 296 49.60 -2.08 2.07
CA HIS A 296 49.35 -3.50 1.92
C HIS A 296 49.31 -4.11 3.32
N PRO A 297 48.29 -4.91 3.67
CA PRO A 297 48.40 -5.76 4.85
C PRO A 297 49.48 -6.80 4.56
N GLU A 298 50.67 -6.64 5.15
CA GLU A 298 51.72 -7.66 5.06
C GLU A 298 51.25 -8.98 5.69
N PRO A 299 51.66 -10.13 5.14
CA PRO A 299 51.15 -11.42 5.55
C PRO A 299 51.77 -11.87 6.88
N GLN A 300 51.10 -11.60 7.99
CA GLN A 300 51.39 -12.31 9.24
C GLN A 300 50.92 -13.76 9.13
N ASN A 301 51.90 -14.66 9.01
CA ASN A 301 51.88 -16.13 9.05
C ASN A 301 50.71 -16.88 8.40
N ILE A 302 51.08 -17.71 7.42
CA ILE A 302 50.18 -18.44 6.53
C ILE A 302 49.39 -19.51 7.29
N SER A 303 48.11 -19.25 7.49
CA SER A 303 47.07 -20.25 7.21
C SER A 303 46.48 -19.94 5.83
N ALA A 304 46.01 -20.95 5.11
CA ALA A 304 45.65 -20.80 3.68
C ALA A 304 44.61 -19.68 3.45
N GLU A 305 44.87 -18.81 2.46
CA GLU A 305 43.97 -17.71 2.08
C GLU A 305 42.61 -18.30 1.67
N SER A 306 41.56 -18.02 2.44
CA SER A 306 40.24 -18.59 2.14
C SER A 306 39.69 -18.02 0.83
N GLU A 307 38.94 -18.84 0.09
CA GLU A 307 38.29 -18.43 -1.18
C GLU A 307 37.42 -17.18 -1.03
N LYS A 308 36.82 -16.97 0.17
CA LYS A 308 36.07 -15.77 0.52
C LYS A 308 36.94 -14.54 0.65
N ASP A 309 38.13 -14.67 1.23
CA ASP A 309 39.06 -13.55 1.39
C ASP A 309 39.64 -13.12 0.03
N ALA A 310 40.10 -14.08 -0.78
CA ALA A 310 40.55 -13.82 -2.15
C ALA A 310 39.45 -13.16 -2.99
N GLY A 311 38.21 -13.65 -2.90
CA GLY A 311 37.07 -13.04 -3.59
C GLY A 311 36.71 -11.63 -3.07
N ALA A 312 36.91 -11.32 -1.79
CA ALA A 312 36.73 -9.97 -1.25
C ALA A 312 37.85 -9.01 -1.70
N ARG A 313 39.09 -9.50 -1.68
CA ARG A 313 40.30 -8.82 -2.15
C ARG A 313 40.17 -8.37 -3.61
N ASP A 314 39.80 -9.28 -4.50
CA ASP A 314 39.74 -9.00 -5.93
C ASP A 314 38.62 -7.99 -6.26
N ARG A 315 37.50 -8.05 -5.53
CA ARG A 315 36.43 -7.04 -5.60
C ARG A 315 36.91 -5.67 -5.09
N TYR A 316 37.69 -5.63 -4.02
CA TYR A 316 38.26 -4.39 -3.49
C TYR A 316 39.25 -3.74 -4.48
N PHE A 317 40.14 -4.51 -5.11
CA PHE A 317 41.09 -3.95 -6.09
C PHE A 317 40.44 -3.57 -7.44
N ARG A 318 39.35 -4.24 -7.82
CA ARG A 318 38.48 -3.78 -8.92
C ARG A 318 37.83 -2.42 -8.59
N ALA A 319 37.40 -2.22 -7.35
CA ALA A 319 36.84 -0.94 -6.89
C ALA A 319 37.90 0.18 -6.84
N GLU A 320 39.12 -0.10 -6.38
CA GLU A 320 40.26 0.82 -6.48
C GLU A 320 40.57 1.23 -7.93
N SER A 321 40.45 0.31 -8.89
CA SER A 321 40.63 0.61 -10.32
C SER A 321 39.54 1.55 -10.85
N CYS A 322 38.28 1.33 -10.45
CA CYS A 322 37.17 2.24 -10.75
C CYS A 322 37.44 3.65 -10.18
N TYR A 323 37.89 3.75 -8.93
CA TYR A 323 38.25 5.02 -8.29
C TYR A 323 39.39 5.76 -9.00
N LYS A 324 40.44 5.04 -9.44
CA LYS A 324 41.56 5.62 -10.19
C LYS A 324 41.09 6.25 -11.51
N ASN A 325 40.20 5.58 -12.25
CA ASN A 325 39.64 6.11 -13.50
C ASN A 325 38.76 7.33 -13.25
N LEU A 326 37.82 7.23 -12.29
CA LEU A 326 36.91 8.32 -11.87
C LEU A 326 37.66 9.63 -11.51
N ILE A 327 38.80 9.51 -10.82
CA ILE A 327 39.67 10.64 -10.46
C ILE A 327 40.49 11.15 -11.66
N ARG A 328 40.91 10.26 -12.58
CA ARG A 328 41.65 10.60 -13.79
C ARG A 328 40.78 11.37 -14.79
N GLU A 329 39.57 10.88 -15.04
CA GLU A 329 38.57 11.53 -15.89
C GLU A 329 37.92 12.77 -15.25
N ASN A 330 38.11 12.96 -13.93
CA ASN A 330 37.55 14.07 -13.14
C ASN A 330 36.04 14.25 -13.35
N SER A 331 35.31 13.13 -13.39
CA SER A 331 33.89 13.12 -13.73
C SER A 331 33.04 14.02 -12.82
N ASN A 332 32.05 14.67 -13.43
CA ASN A 332 30.99 15.43 -12.78
C ASN A 332 29.64 14.71 -12.81
N HIS A 333 29.57 13.47 -13.31
CA HIS A 333 28.34 12.66 -13.38
C HIS A 333 28.14 11.91 -12.07
N GLU A 334 27.05 12.23 -11.36
CA GLU A 334 26.76 11.73 -10.01
C GLU A 334 26.64 10.19 -9.97
N GLU A 335 26.16 9.60 -11.08
CA GLU A 335 25.97 8.17 -11.28
C GLU A 335 27.30 7.38 -11.26
N GLU A 336 28.37 7.92 -11.85
CA GLU A 336 29.67 7.25 -11.94
C GLU A 336 30.36 7.17 -10.57
N TRP A 337 30.21 8.22 -9.76
CA TRP A 337 30.67 8.24 -8.37
C TRP A 337 29.90 7.21 -7.52
N TYR A 338 28.59 7.10 -7.72
CA TYR A 338 27.78 6.07 -7.07
C TYR A 338 28.13 4.64 -7.53
N ALA A 339 28.41 4.43 -8.81
CA ALA A 339 28.86 3.14 -9.33
C ALA A 339 30.20 2.72 -8.68
N CYS A 340 31.16 3.65 -8.58
CA CYS A 340 32.42 3.43 -7.88
C CYS A 340 32.21 3.06 -6.40
N ILE A 341 31.38 3.83 -5.67
CA ILE A 341 31.02 3.51 -4.28
C ILE A 341 30.41 2.11 -4.18
N SER A 342 29.51 1.72 -5.09
CA SER A 342 28.87 0.40 -5.09
C SER A 342 29.90 -0.72 -5.19
N THR A 343 30.93 -0.59 -6.03
CA THR A 343 31.98 -1.63 -6.15
C THR A 343 32.79 -1.84 -4.86
N PHE A 344 33.00 -0.79 -4.05
CA PHE A 344 33.58 -0.96 -2.71
C PHE A 344 32.59 -1.65 -1.76
N ILE A 345 31.31 -1.29 -1.80
CA ILE A 345 30.28 -1.96 -0.97
C ILE A 345 30.13 -3.44 -1.35
N GLU A 346 30.30 -3.81 -2.63
CA GLU A 346 30.31 -5.21 -3.07
C GLU A 346 31.41 -6.03 -2.37
N ALA A 347 32.63 -5.49 -2.25
CA ALA A 347 33.72 -6.13 -1.50
C ALA A 347 33.36 -6.32 -0.01
N TYR A 348 32.77 -5.31 0.64
CA TYR A 348 32.27 -5.43 2.01
C TYR A 348 31.14 -6.48 2.13
N THR A 349 30.18 -6.52 1.20
CA THR A 349 29.06 -7.47 1.29
C THR A 349 29.46 -8.91 0.95
N PHE A 350 30.54 -9.12 0.20
CA PHE A 350 31.01 -10.44 -0.17
C PHE A 350 31.67 -11.17 1.01
N ASP A 351 32.48 -10.46 1.79
CA ASP A 351 32.94 -10.93 3.10
C ASP A 351 32.81 -9.83 4.17
N PRO A 352 31.65 -9.74 4.87
CA PRO A 352 31.39 -8.71 5.87
C PRO A 352 32.21 -8.83 7.16
N LYS A 353 33.07 -9.85 7.30
CA LYS A 353 33.98 -10.03 8.45
C LYS A 353 35.45 -10.15 8.03
N GLY A 354 35.75 -10.33 6.74
CA GLY A 354 37.10 -10.45 6.21
C GLY A 354 37.94 -9.18 6.29
N ARG A 355 39.26 -9.32 6.11
CA ARG A 355 40.23 -8.22 6.31
C ARG A 355 40.01 -7.02 5.37
N TRP A 356 39.38 -7.23 4.23
CA TRP A 356 39.06 -6.18 3.24
C TRP A 356 37.81 -5.35 3.60
N ALA A 357 36.96 -5.84 4.50
CA ALA A 357 35.66 -5.27 4.82
C ALA A 357 35.75 -3.86 5.44
N ALA A 358 36.66 -3.66 6.39
CA ALA A 358 36.90 -2.37 7.02
C ALA A 358 37.50 -1.35 6.03
N ALA A 359 38.43 -1.79 5.16
CA ALA A 359 39.02 -0.96 4.13
C ALA A 359 37.98 -0.52 3.07
N ALA A 360 37.12 -1.44 2.65
CA ALA A 360 36.02 -1.19 1.72
C ALA A 360 35.05 -0.13 2.25
N LEU A 361 34.59 -0.27 3.50
CA LEU A 361 33.75 0.74 4.18
C LEU A 361 34.47 2.08 4.30
N PHE A 362 35.77 2.09 4.61
CA PHE A 362 36.54 3.32 4.75
C PHE A 362 36.64 4.08 3.42
N ARG A 363 36.89 3.36 2.31
CA ARG A 363 36.89 3.92 0.96
C ARG A 363 35.53 4.43 0.53
N ALA A 364 34.46 3.67 0.77
CA ALA A 364 33.09 4.12 0.50
C ALA A 364 32.74 5.41 1.28
N GLY A 365 33.12 5.49 2.56
CA GLY A 365 32.94 6.70 3.37
C GLY A 365 33.72 7.91 2.83
N ARG A 366 34.99 7.73 2.43
CA ARG A 366 35.82 8.78 1.81
C ARG A 366 35.28 9.24 0.46
N LEU A 367 34.79 8.34 -0.38
CA LEU A 367 34.16 8.67 -1.66
C LEU A 367 32.88 9.50 -1.46
N ASN A 368 32.06 9.16 -0.47
CA ASN A 368 30.89 9.96 -0.13
C ASN A 368 31.27 11.38 0.35
N GLN A 369 32.37 11.57 1.09
CA GLN A 369 32.86 12.92 1.43
C GLN A 369 33.28 13.73 0.18
N GLU A 370 33.88 13.08 -0.83
CA GLU A 370 34.24 13.70 -2.10
C GLU A 370 32.99 14.01 -2.96
N CYS A 371 31.96 13.16 -2.93
CA CYS A 371 30.65 13.43 -3.53
C CYS A 371 29.99 14.66 -2.90
N TYR A 372 30.03 14.80 -1.56
CA TYR A 372 29.57 16.03 -0.91
C TYR A 372 30.34 17.27 -1.41
N ARG A 373 31.66 17.17 -1.58
CA ARG A 373 32.52 18.26 -2.08
C ARG A 373 32.19 18.66 -3.53
N ARG A 374 31.64 17.75 -4.33
CA ARG A 374 31.27 17.96 -5.74
C ARG A 374 29.82 18.40 -5.94
N PHE A 375 28.89 17.76 -5.25
CA PHE A 375 27.44 17.90 -5.48
C PHE A 375 26.71 18.67 -4.36
N GLY A 376 27.37 18.98 -3.24
CA GLY A 376 26.83 19.80 -2.14
C GLY A 376 25.70 19.17 -1.31
N GLN A 377 25.20 17.98 -1.69
CA GLN A 377 24.03 17.39 -1.04
C GLN A 377 24.37 16.74 0.30
N ILE A 378 23.70 17.18 1.38
CA ILE A 378 23.97 16.70 2.75
C ILE A 378 23.78 15.19 2.95
N ARG A 379 23.02 14.52 2.06
CA ARG A 379 22.86 13.05 2.03
C ARG A 379 24.21 12.31 2.02
N TYR A 380 25.19 12.86 1.31
CA TYR A 380 26.53 12.30 1.22
C TYR A 380 27.31 12.34 2.54
N LEU A 381 27.08 13.37 3.36
CA LEU A 381 27.65 13.43 4.70
C LEU A 381 26.94 12.49 5.68
N ASN A 382 25.71 12.07 5.40
CA ASN A 382 25.01 11.05 6.18
C ASN A 382 25.54 9.65 5.84
N GLU A 383 25.61 9.31 4.54
CA GLU A 383 26.20 8.06 4.05
C GLU A 383 27.67 7.89 4.50
N ALA A 384 28.50 8.94 4.37
CA ALA A 384 29.87 8.91 4.85
C ALA A 384 29.97 8.62 6.36
N GLU A 385 29.13 9.27 7.18
CA GLU A 385 29.08 9.04 8.61
C GLU A 385 28.59 7.62 8.95
N ASP A 386 27.65 7.05 8.19
CA ASP A 386 27.16 5.68 8.40
C ASP A 386 28.24 4.63 8.10
N TYR A 387 28.91 4.67 6.95
CA TYR A 387 30.00 3.73 6.66
C TYR A 387 31.13 3.84 7.68
N PHE A 388 31.44 5.05 8.14
CA PHE A 388 32.39 5.27 9.24
C PHE A 388 31.91 4.69 10.58
N ARG A 389 30.63 4.83 10.94
CA ARG A 389 30.09 4.19 12.14
C ARG A 389 30.08 2.67 12.05
N ARG A 390 29.85 2.09 10.86
CA ARG A 390 29.97 0.64 10.64
C ARG A 390 31.38 0.12 10.92
N ILE A 391 32.43 0.86 10.59
CA ILE A 391 33.82 0.49 10.94
C ILE A 391 33.99 0.40 12.45
N ILE A 392 33.58 1.45 13.18
CA ILE A 392 33.70 1.51 14.64
C ILE A 392 32.92 0.37 15.33
N ASN A 393 31.74 0.03 14.80
CA ASN A 393 30.84 -0.93 15.44
C ASN A 393 31.16 -2.40 15.10
N HIS A 394 31.65 -2.70 13.89
CA HIS A 394 31.87 -4.08 13.43
C HIS A 394 33.34 -4.50 13.38
N PHE A 395 34.27 -3.53 13.39
CA PHE A 395 35.71 -3.79 13.31
C PHE A 395 36.45 -2.99 14.40
N PRO A 396 36.21 -3.28 15.70
CA PRO A 396 36.76 -2.53 16.84
C PRO A 396 38.28 -2.65 17.02
N GLU A 397 38.94 -3.56 16.30
CA GLU A 397 40.41 -3.71 16.24
C GLU A 397 41.03 -3.17 14.94
N SER A 398 40.28 -2.39 14.15
CA SER A 398 40.78 -1.89 12.85
C SER A 398 41.59 -0.59 12.95
N ASP A 399 42.73 -0.55 12.24
CA ASP A 399 43.56 0.66 12.02
C ASP A 399 42.78 1.89 11.52
N TYR A 400 41.60 1.66 10.92
CA TYR A 400 40.75 2.74 10.43
C TYR A 400 40.02 3.49 11.55
N ILE A 401 39.85 2.95 12.76
CA ILE A 401 39.01 3.54 13.82
C ILE A 401 39.45 4.96 14.20
N THR A 402 40.73 5.16 14.47
CA THR A 402 41.25 6.47 14.92
C THR A 402 41.10 7.53 13.82
N LYS A 403 41.26 7.14 12.55
CA LYS A 403 41.01 7.99 11.37
C LYS A 403 39.51 8.29 11.24
N THR A 404 38.69 7.27 11.44
CA THR A 404 37.22 7.27 11.27
C THR A 404 36.52 8.13 12.33
N LYS A 405 36.88 8.01 13.62
CA LYS A 405 36.37 8.87 14.71
C LYS A 405 36.63 10.35 14.42
N LYS A 406 37.84 10.71 13.97
CA LYS A 406 38.21 12.08 13.55
C LYS A 406 37.40 12.56 12.34
N LEU A 407 37.11 11.69 11.37
CA LEU A 407 36.31 12.04 10.19
C LEU A 407 34.83 12.25 10.52
N ILE A 408 34.24 11.44 11.41
CA ILE A 408 32.86 11.66 11.91
C ILE A 408 32.75 13.02 12.59
N GLN A 409 33.69 13.38 13.46
CA GLN A 409 33.68 14.67 14.14
C GLN A 409 33.77 15.84 13.14
N LYS A 410 34.65 15.75 12.13
CA LYS A 410 34.71 16.74 11.02
C LYS A 410 33.37 16.83 10.28
N ILE A 411 32.74 15.70 9.95
CA ILE A 411 31.43 15.65 9.28
C ILE A 411 30.34 16.34 10.11
N GLN A 412 30.29 16.11 11.41
CA GLN A 412 29.29 16.72 12.29
C GLN A 412 29.44 18.24 12.36
N ILE A 413 30.68 18.74 12.47
CA ILE A 413 30.99 20.18 12.42
C ILE A 413 30.56 20.79 11.06
N LEU A 414 30.79 20.08 9.95
CA LEU A 414 30.36 20.52 8.62
C LEU A 414 28.82 20.58 8.49
N LYS A 415 28.10 19.56 8.96
CA LYS A 415 26.63 19.56 8.99
C LYS A 415 26.08 20.76 9.78
N MET A 416 26.66 21.05 10.95
CA MET A 416 26.29 22.22 11.76
C MET A 416 26.54 23.55 11.02
N LYS A 417 27.67 23.70 10.32
CA LYS A 417 27.97 24.91 9.54
C LYS A 417 26.97 25.14 8.39
N VAL A 418 26.54 24.08 7.68
CA VAL A 418 25.51 24.16 6.62
C VAL A 418 24.14 24.60 7.18
N LEU A 419 23.77 24.08 8.35
CA LEU A 419 22.54 24.49 9.05
C LEU A 419 22.61 25.97 9.52
N GLN A 420 23.81 26.47 9.83
CA GLN A 420 24.01 27.88 10.21
C GLN A 420 24.08 28.84 9.01
N SER A 421 24.62 28.42 7.85
CA SER A 421 24.70 29.30 6.66
C SER A 421 23.33 29.54 6.03
N THR A 422 22.48 28.51 5.99
CA THR A 422 21.09 28.59 5.51
C THR A 422 20.23 29.54 6.36
N SER A 423 20.44 29.58 7.69
CA SER A 423 19.75 30.54 8.57
C SER A 423 20.22 31.99 8.39
N LYS A 424 21.52 32.23 8.14
CA LYS A 424 22.05 33.55 7.80
C LYS A 424 21.51 34.07 6.46
N SER A 425 21.35 33.20 5.46
CA SER A 425 20.77 33.58 4.17
C SER A 425 19.29 34.01 4.32
N LYS A 426 18.48 33.25 5.10
CA LYS A 426 17.12 33.66 5.46
C LYS A 426 17.07 35.01 6.18
N LYS A 427 17.96 35.27 7.16
CA LYS A 427 18.04 36.58 7.83
C LYS A 427 18.39 37.73 6.87
N LYS A 428 19.12 37.48 5.77
CA LYS A 428 19.45 38.50 4.76
C LYS A 428 18.27 38.82 3.83
N LEU A 429 17.38 37.86 3.54
CA LEU A 429 16.09 38.15 2.88
C LEU A 429 15.16 38.95 3.81
N ILE A 430 14.96 38.47 5.05
CA ILE A 430 14.06 39.11 6.03
C ILE A 430 14.45 40.58 6.32
N LYS A 431 15.74 40.91 6.27
CA LYS A 431 16.23 42.29 6.45
C LYS A 431 15.82 43.27 5.34
N LYS A 432 15.37 42.78 4.18
CA LYS A 432 14.92 43.62 3.06
C LYS A 432 13.43 44.01 3.16
N GLU A 433 12.65 43.28 3.94
CA GLU A 433 11.21 43.55 4.18
C GLU A 433 10.95 44.25 5.53
N SER A 434 11.94 44.32 6.42
CA SER A 434 11.79 44.85 7.80
C SER A 434 12.35 46.27 8.01
N GLN A 435 12.59 47.04 6.94
CA GLN A 435 12.90 48.47 7.04
C GLN A 435 11.64 49.36 7.13
N LYS A 436 10.70 48.98 7.99
CA LYS A 436 9.75 49.91 8.63
C LYS A 436 9.62 49.54 10.11
N THR A 437 9.80 50.56 10.96
CA THR A 437 9.62 50.59 12.43
C THR A 437 10.45 49.61 13.30
N ALA A 438 11.53 50.15 13.87
CA ALA A 438 12.04 49.86 15.23
C ALA A 438 11.60 51.03 16.16
N PRO A 439 11.90 51.12 17.49
CA PRO A 439 12.81 50.32 18.35
C PRO A 439 12.16 49.99 19.76
N GLU A 440 12.77 49.53 20.87
CA GLU A 440 13.98 48.74 21.18
C GLU A 440 13.96 48.12 22.61
N SER A 441 14.86 47.15 22.89
CA SER A 441 15.68 46.97 24.13
C SER A 441 15.07 46.71 25.54
N PRO A 442 15.86 46.21 26.54
CA PRO A 442 16.96 45.23 26.45
C PRO A 442 17.00 44.11 27.55
N VAL A 443 17.79 43.08 27.22
CA VAL A 443 18.28 41.90 27.98
C VAL A 443 18.75 42.12 29.43
N LYS A 444 18.60 41.10 30.29
CA LYS A 444 19.60 40.73 31.34
C LYS A 444 19.80 39.20 31.48
N LYS A 445 21.04 38.79 31.78
CA LYS A 445 21.52 37.41 32.10
C LYS A 445 21.53 37.23 33.65
N ILE A 446 21.73 36.05 34.27
CA ILE A 446 23.02 35.34 34.47
C ILE A 446 22.78 34.00 35.23
N ALA A 447 23.42 32.90 34.78
CA ALA A 447 23.93 31.70 35.50
C ALA A 447 23.06 30.96 36.57
N LYS A 448 23.34 29.73 37.03
CA LYS A 448 24.56 28.87 36.97
C LYS A 448 24.13 27.38 37.06
N LYS A 449 24.91 26.46 36.49
CA LYS A 449 24.63 25.00 36.48
C LYS A 449 25.26 24.31 37.72
N PRO A 450 24.56 23.38 38.38
CA PRO A 450 25.18 22.23 39.04
C PRO A 450 24.89 20.93 38.27
N GLU A 451 25.79 19.97 38.36
CA GLU A 451 25.57 18.59 37.89
C GLU A 451 25.02 17.74 39.03
N ILE A 452 24.17 16.75 38.72
CA ILE A 452 24.23 15.39 39.27
C ILE A 452 23.23 14.46 38.54
N THR A 453 23.76 13.30 38.11
CA THR A 453 23.15 11.98 37.79
C THR A 453 21.92 11.80 36.85
N LYS A 454 22.09 10.85 35.91
CA LYS A 454 21.08 9.99 35.23
C LYS A 454 19.74 10.63 34.81
N ALA A 455 19.74 11.37 33.69
CA ALA A 455 18.50 11.84 33.04
C ALA A 455 18.14 11.02 31.77
N SER A 456 16.89 10.53 31.71
CA SER A 456 16.29 9.92 30.52
C SER A 456 16.13 10.95 29.38
N ALA A 457 16.20 10.49 28.13
CA ALA A 457 16.04 11.34 26.96
C ALA A 457 14.71 12.11 26.95
N TYR A 458 14.77 13.41 26.68
CA TYR A 458 13.60 14.28 26.55
C TYR A 458 12.68 13.84 25.41
N THR A 459 11.37 13.99 25.60
CA THR A 459 10.38 13.72 24.55
C THR A 459 10.32 14.89 23.58
N LEU A 460 10.39 14.62 22.28
CA LEU A 460 10.30 15.63 21.22
C LEU A 460 8.87 15.71 20.70
N ILE A 461 8.22 16.87 20.82
CA ILE A 461 7.02 17.18 20.03
C ILE A 461 7.47 17.42 18.59
N GLN A 462 7.01 16.53 17.70
CA GLN A 462 7.40 16.46 16.29
C GLN A 462 6.43 17.19 15.36
N LYS A 463 5.16 17.36 15.76
CA LYS A 463 4.14 18.11 15.01
C LYS A 463 2.96 18.44 15.91
N ILE A 464 2.31 19.58 15.68
CA ILE A 464 0.93 19.84 16.15
C ILE A 464 0.05 20.07 14.92
N THR A 465 -1.16 19.51 14.93
CA THR A 465 -2.20 19.68 13.88
C THR A 465 -3.58 19.69 14.54
N TRP A 466 -4.58 20.27 13.87
CA TRP A 466 -5.97 20.24 14.32
C TRP A 466 -6.93 19.89 13.19
N GLU A 467 -8.14 19.45 13.55
CA GLU A 467 -9.28 19.24 12.65
C GLU A 467 -10.57 19.64 13.36
N THR A 468 -11.47 20.33 12.66
CA THR A 468 -12.73 20.84 13.22
C THR A 468 -13.92 20.42 12.37
N LYS A 469 -14.96 19.87 13.01
CA LYS A 469 -16.18 19.35 12.35
C LYS A 469 -17.42 19.71 13.19
N SER A 470 -18.28 20.57 12.65
CA SER A 470 -19.60 20.98 13.18
C SER A 470 -19.62 21.51 14.62
N ALA A 471 -19.47 20.62 15.60
CA ALA A 471 -19.56 20.87 17.04
C ALA A 471 -18.40 20.21 17.81
N HIS A 472 -17.29 19.90 17.13
CA HIS A 472 -16.12 19.21 17.68
C HIS A 472 -14.82 19.72 17.05
N THR A 473 -13.82 20.02 17.89
CA THR A 473 -12.43 20.36 17.50
C THR A 473 -11.47 19.38 18.15
N ARG A 474 -10.59 18.77 17.35
CA ARG A 474 -9.56 17.83 17.78
C ARG A 474 -8.18 18.42 17.53
N ILE A 475 -7.39 18.64 18.59
CA ILE A 475 -5.96 18.98 18.51
C ILE A 475 -5.14 17.70 18.68
N ILE A 476 -4.09 17.54 17.87
CA ILE A 476 -3.23 16.37 17.82
C ILE A 476 -1.78 16.81 18.04
N VAL A 477 -1.20 16.46 19.17
CA VAL A 477 0.22 16.68 19.51
C VAL A 477 1.00 15.39 19.28
N ARG A 478 1.82 15.35 18.23
CA ARG A 478 2.61 14.15 17.86
C ARG A 478 3.98 14.19 18.54
N THR A 479 4.37 13.12 19.21
CA THR A 479 5.66 12.98 19.90
C THR A 479 6.51 11.85 19.30
N ASN A 480 7.81 11.84 19.58
CA ASN A 480 8.71 10.73 19.21
C ASN A 480 8.55 9.49 20.13
N GLN A 481 8.18 9.70 21.40
CA GLN A 481 8.00 8.67 22.43
C GLN A 481 6.78 9.00 23.31
N ARG A 482 6.41 8.11 24.24
CA ARG A 482 5.35 8.38 25.22
C ARG A 482 5.72 9.62 26.05
N VAL A 483 4.73 10.47 26.30
CA VAL A 483 4.86 11.67 27.14
C VAL A 483 3.84 11.61 28.27
N GLU A 484 4.23 12.01 29.47
CA GLU A 484 3.29 12.29 30.55
C GLU A 484 2.91 13.78 30.49
N TYR A 485 1.66 14.07 30.80
CA TYR A 485 1.13 15.44 30.75
C TYR A 485 0.15 15.67 31.89
N SER A 486 0.12 16.90 32.38
CA SER A 486 -0.94 17.40 33.27
C SER A 486 -1.85 18.37 32.51
N GLN A 487 -3.05 18.59 33.04
CA GLN A 487 -4.06 19.45 32.43
C GLN A 487 -4.74 20.32 33.49
N TYR A 488 -5.05 21.57 33.16
CA TYR A 488 -5.96 22.38 33.97
C TYR A 488 -6.68 23.42 33.11
N LEU A 489 -7.89 23.78 33.53
CA LEU A 489 -8.72 24.80 32.91
C LEU A 489 -8.65 26.07 33.78
N ARG A 490 -8.28 27.21 33.19
CA ARG A 490 -8.49 28.53 33.80
C ARG A 490 -9.76 29.13 33.21
N LYS A 491 -10.78 29.29 34.06
CA LYS A 491 -12.03 29.96 33.68
C LYS A 491 -11.82 31.44 33.33
N GLU A 492 -12.81 32.03 32.68
CA GLU A 492 -12.84 33.46 32.41
C GLU A 492 -12.77 34.30 33.70
N GLU A 493 -11.85 35.27 33.74
CA GLU A 493 -11.61 36.13 34.90
C GLU A 493 -10.95 37.45 34.45
N ASN A 494 -11.46 38.60 34.92
CA ASN A 494 -10.88 39.94 34.67
C ASN A 494 -10.54 40.20 33.19
N ASN A 495 -11.53 40.05 32.29
CA ASN A 495 -11.40 40.18 30.83
C ASN A 495 -10.36 39.25 30.16
N LYS A 496 -9.91 38.18 30.82
CA LYS A 496 -9.05 37.16 30.21
C LYS A 496 -9.90 35.96 29.76
N PRO A 497 -9.81 35.54 28.49
CA PRO A 497 -10.61 34.44 27.96
C PRO A 497 -10.27 33.12 28.65
N GLU A 498 -11.25 32.22 28.65
CA GLU A 498 -11.13 30.86 29.19
C GLU A 498 -10.06 30.07 28.42
N CYS A 499 -9.17 29.40 29.16
CA CYS A 499 -8.02 28.70 28.59
C CYS A 499 -7.82 27.31 29.19
N LEU A 500 -7.76 26.31 28.32
CA LEU A 500 -7.31 24.95 28.67
C LEU A 500 -5.80 24.86 28.46
N PHE A 501 -5.08 24.48 29.51
CA PHE A 501 -3.64 24.28 29.51
C PHE A 501 -3.30 22.80 29.62
N VAL A 502 -2.36 22.36 28.79
CA VAL A 502 -1.82 20.99 28.75
C VAL A 502 -0.30 21.07 28.85
N ASP A 503 0.24 20.60 29.97
CA ASP A 503 1.64 20.74 30.34
C ASP A 503 2.36 19.39 30.14
N PHE A 504 3.15 19.29 29.08
CA PHE A 504 3.92 18.11 28.69
C PHE A 504 5.26 18.07 29.42
N GLU A 505 5.47 17.07 30.26
CA GLU A 505 6.67 16.97 31.10
C GLU A 505 7.90 16.48 30.32
N ARG A 506 9.09 16.95 30.72
CA ARG A 506 10.39 16.53 30.16
C ARG A 506 10.40 16.52 28.64
N THR A 507 9.83 17.56 28.04
CA THR A 507 9.51 17.67 26.63
C THR A 507 10.22 18.86 26.00
N ILE A 508 10.61 18.71 24.74
CA ILE A 508 11.20 19.75 23.91
C ILE A 508 10.38 19.92 22.63
N LEU A 509 10.29 21.16 22.14
CA LEU A 509 9.61 21.49 20.89
C LEU A 509 10.59 21.36 19.70
N SER A 510 10.14 20.78 18.59
CA SER A 510 10.93 20.80 17.35
C SER A 510 11.01 22.22 16.79
N GLU A 511 12.21 22.65 16.35
CA GLU A 511 12.50 23.99 15.80
C GLU A 511 11.59 24.43 14.63
N GLN A 512 10.88 23.48 14.00
CA GLN A 512 9.98 23.72 12.87
C GLN A 512 8.53 24.06 13.28
N ILE A 513 8.19 23.99 14.58
CA ILE A 513 6.81 24.18 15.05
C ILE A 513 6.61 25.64 15.50
N PRO A 514 5.64 26.38 14.93
CA PRO A 514 5.26 27.71 15.40
C PRO A 514 4.85 27.71 16.87
N LYS A 515 5.21 28.77 17.62
CA LYS A 515 4.76 28.96 19.01
C LYS A 515 3.32 29.52 19.11
N TYR A 516 2.69 29.83 17.99
CA TYR A 516 1.33 30.35 17.91
C TYR A 516 0.63 29.84 16.65
N PHE A 517 -0.63 29.48 16.80
CA PHE A 517 -1.56 29.15 15.71
C PHE A 517 -2.87 29.88 15.96
N SER A 518 -3.28 30.68 14.98
CA SER A 518 -4.63 31.20 14.84
C SER A 518 -5.51 30.07 14.30
N ILE A 519 -6.54 29.67 15.05
CA ILE A 519 -7.46 28.59 14.68
C ILE A 519 -8.82 29.15 14.27
N HIS A 520 -9.31 30.16 15.01
CA HIS A 520 -10.57 30.90 14.78
C HIS A 520 -11.78 30.02 14.44
N ASP A 521 -11.92 28.88 15.13
CA ASP A 521 -13.09 28.01 14.98
C ASP A 521 -14.14 28.25 16.08
N SER A 522 -15.28 27.55 16.01
CA SER A 522 -16.40 27.72 16.92
C SER A 522 -16.13 27.34 18.39
N LEU A 523 -15.00 26.68 18.67
CA LEU A 523 -14.63 26.09 19.96
C LEU A 523 -13.25 26.50 20.45
N VAL A 524 -12.30 26.75 19.55
CA VAL A 524 -10.92 27.13 19.84
C VAL A 524 -10.54 28.34 18.99
N ASN A 525 -10.24 29.46 19.64
CA ASN A 525 -9.79 30.66 18.94
C ASN A 525 -8.30 30.55 18.56
N ASP A 526 -7.46 30.14 19.52
CA ASP A 526 -6.00 30.19 19.40
C ASP A 526 -5.34 29.00 20.12
N LEU A 527 -4.20 28.55 19.58
CA LEU A 527 -3.26 27.66 20.24
C LEU A 527 -1.92 28.38 20.44
N ARG A 528 -1.46 28.48 21.68
CA ARG A 528 -0.14 29.03 22.05
C ARG A 528 0.73 27.93 22.66
N ILE A 529 2.01 27.91 22.29
CA ILE A 529 3.01 27.03 22.90
C ILE A 529 3.96 27.89 23.75
N LEU A 530 4.07 27.52 25.02
CA LEU A 530 4.98 28.15 25.98
C LEU A 530 6.00 27.12 26.44
N GLU A 531 7.28 27.45 26.31
CA GLU A 531 8.36 26.73 26.99
C GLU A 531 8.42 27.25 28.43
N LYS A 532 8.24 26.34 29.39
CA LYS A 532 8.39 26.64 30.82
C LYS A 532 9.76 26.16 31.29
N GLU A 533 10.12 26.56 32.51
CA GLU A 533 11.24 26.01 33.27
C GLU A 533 11.06 24.49 33.45
N ASP A 534 12.14 23.78 33.82
CA ASP A 534 12.19 22.31 33.96
C ASP A 534 11.86 21.48 32.72
N HIS A 535 12.10 22.03 31.52
CA HIS A 535 11.85 21.35 30.24
C HIS A 535 10.39 20.89 30.10
N GLN A 536 9.44 21.76 30.45
CA GLN A 536 8.01 21.50 30.27
C GLN A 536 7.48 22.34 29.10
N ILE A 537 6.75 21.71 28.18
CA ILE A 537 6.05 22.42 27.09
C ILE A 537 4.58 22.55 27.46
N ARG A 538 4.09 23.77 27.55
CA ARG A 538 2.68 24.10 27.77
C ARG A 538 1.99 24.42 26.45
N VAL A 539 0.98 23.63 26.10
CA VAL A 539 0.02 23.95 25.04
C VAL A 539 -1.19 24.61 25.69
N ALA A 540 -1.43 25.88 25.34
CA ALA A 540 -2.54 26.68 25.84
C ALA A 540 -3.56 26.89 24.71
N LEU A 541 -4.78 26.40 24.90
CA LEU A 541 -5.91 26.55 23.99
C LEU A 541 -6.84 27.63 24.54
N GLN A 542 -7.03 28.71 23.79
CA GLN A 542 -8.05 29.72 24.09
C GLN A 542 -9.41 29.22 23.59
N LEU A 543 -10.34 28.98 24.52
CA LEU A 543 -11.61 28.34 24.24
C LEU A 543 -12.72 29.36 24.01
N ASN A 544 -13.62 29.01 23.08
CA ASN A 544 -14.89 29.68 22.85
C ASN A 544 -16.00 28.92 23.60
N SER A 545 -17.26 28.91 23.13
CA SER A 545 -18.36 28.23 23.84
C SER A 545 -18.34 26.70 23.69
N TYR A 546 -17.72 26.00 24.63
CA TYR A 546 -17.67 24.53 24.69
C TYR A 546 -18.53 23.93 25.83
N HIS A 547 -18.74 22.62 25.80
CA HIS A 547 -19.47 21.81 26.80
C HIS A 547 -18.53 20.92 27.61
N HIS A 548 -17.63 20.23 26.92
CA HIS A 548 -16.73 19.25 27.49
C HIS A 548 -15.44 19.17 26.66
N TYR A 549 -14.36 18.70 27.27
CA TYR A 549 -13.13 18.35 26.59
C TYR A 549 -12.54 17.05 27.19
N LYS A 550 -11.75 16.33 26.39
CA LYS A 550 -11.08 15.08 26.81
C LYS A 550 -9.66 15.02 26.26
N ILE A 551 -8.71 14.61 27.10
CA ILE A 551 -7.30 14.49 26.71
C ILE A 551 -6.82 13.06 26.93
N TYR A 552 -6.23 12.44 25.90
CA TYR A 552 -5.76 11.04 25.97
C TYR A 552 -4.57 10.74 25.05
N SER A 553 -3.72 9.81 25.48
CA SER A 553 -2.58 9.31 24.69
C SER A 553 -2.96 8.15 23.77
N LEU A 554 -2.47 8.20 22.54
CA LEU A 554 -2.48 7.11 21.55
C LEU A 554 -1.05 6.64 21.26
N LYS A 555 -0.89 5.32 21.07
CA LYS A 555 0.38 4.68 20.72
C LYS A 555 0.40 4.37 19.22
N ASN A 556 1.56 4.52 18.58
CA ASN A 556 1.88 4.15 17.19
C ASN A 556 1.10 4.93 16.08
N PRO A 557 1.57 6.12 15.67
CA PRO A 557 2.65 6.91 16.27
C PRO A 557 2.19 7.52 17.59
N GLN A 558 3.14 7.85 18.47
CA GLN A 558 2.86 8.47 19.77
C GLN A 558 2.21 9.84 19.55
N ARG A 559 1.00 10.01 20.10
CA ARG A 559 0.19 11.22 19.98
C ARG A 559 -0.57 11.47 21.28
N VAL A 560 -0.69 12.72 21.68
CA VAL A 560 -1.70 13.16 22.66
C VAL A 560 -2.79 13.90 21.92
N ILE A 561 -4.03 13.48 22.16
CA ILE A 561 -5.24 14.00 21.52
C ILE A 561 -5.97 14.87 22.54
N ILE A 562 -6.39 16.05 22.13
CA ILE A 562 -7.22 16.99 22.91
C ILE A 562 -8.49 17.23 22.11
N ASP A 563 -9.60 16.63 22.54
CA ASP A 563 -10.91 16.78 21.91
C ASP A 563 -11.76 17.78 22.70
N ILE A 564 -12.49 18.65 22.01
CA ILE A 564 -13.33 19.71 22.57
C ILE A 564 -14.67 19.68 21.83
N TRP A 565 -15.79 19.75 22.56
CA TRP A 565 -17.16 19.68 22.00
C TRP A 565 -18.02 20.86 22.41
N SER A 566 -18.97 21.30 21.58
CA SER A 566 -19.93 22.37 21.91
C SER A 566 -21.18 21.86 22.67
N GLN A 567 -21.91 22.77 23.32
CA GLN A 567 -23.26 22.45 23.80
C GLN A 567 -24.23 22.40 22.62
N SER A 568 -24.88 21.25 22.42
CA SER A 568 -26.09 21.19 21.61
C SER A 568 -27.17 22.07 22.25
N LYS A 569 -27.59 23.14 21.57
CA LYS A 569 -28.65 24.03 22.05
C LYS A 569 -29.99 23.29 22.12
N LYS A 570 -30.31 22.74 23.28
CA LYS A 570 -31.69 22.55 23.76
C LYS A 570 -31.84 23.11 25.17
N LYS A 571 -32.18 24.40 25.22
CA LYS A 571 -32.68 25.04 26.43
C LYS A 571 -34.16 24.62 26.59
N LEU A 572 -34.41 23.60 27.41
CA LEU A 572 -35.74 23.27 27.92
C LEU A 572 -35.76 23.59 29.42
N THR A 573 -36.89 24.13 29.87
CA THR A 573 -37.07 24.76 31.18
C THR A 573 -37.09 23.75 32.33
N LYS A 574 -36.75 24.24 33.54
CA LYS A 574 -36.72 23.44 34.78
C LYS A 574 -38.10 22.84 35.10
N ASN A 575 -38.14 21.62 35.64
CA ASN A 575 -38.51 21.33 37.04
C ASN A 575 -38.52 19.81 37.32
N GLY A 576 -38.30 19.42 38.59
CA GLY A 576 -38.44 18.03 39.07
C GLY A 576 -37.20 17.50 39.82
N HIS A 577 -37.37 17.20 41.11
CA HIS A 577 -36.39 16.44 41.91
C HIS A 577 -36.51 14.93 41.63
N GLY A 578 -35.41 14.18 41.75
CA GLY A 578 -35.40 12.71 41.69
C GLY A 578 -33.99 12.14 41.85
N ASN A 579 -33.82 11.17 42.76
CA ASN A 579 -32.49 10.69 43.21
C ASN A 579 -31.73 9.85 42.18
N GLY A 580 -30.41 9.76 42.37
CA GLY A 580 -29.46 9.22 41.40
C GLY A 580 -29.57 7.71 41.12
N LEU A 581 -29.36 7.36 39.85
CA LEU A 581 -29.03 6.03 39.35
C LEU A 581 -27.94 6.12 38.25
N ASN A 582 -27.26 5.00 38.01
CA ASN A 582 -25.94 4.89 37.36
C ASN A 582 -25.72 5.63 36.03
N ALA A 583 -24.51 6.17 35.89
CA ALA A 583 -24.05 6.95 34.72
C ALA A 583 -23.94 6.17 33.40
N ASP A 584 -23.95 4.83 33.41
CA ASP A 584 -23.87 4.00 32.19
C ASP A 584 -25.17 4.01 31.36
N TYR A 585 -26.33 4.34 31.95
CA TYR A 585 -27.60 4.39 31.21
C TYR A 585 -27.71 5.60 30.26
N LEU A 586 -26.99 6.69 30.54
CA LEU A 586 -27.14 7.96 29.82
C LEU A 586 -26.61 7.96 28.37
N LYS A 587 -25.78 6.98 27.97
CA LYS A 587 -25.28 6.88 26.58
C LYS A 587 -26.28 6.28 25.60
N ASN A 588 -27.23 5.46 26.06
CA ASN A 588 -28.20 4.79 25.17
C ASN A 588 -29.27 5.76 24.62
N GLY A 589 -29.52 6.86 25.34
CA GLY A 589 -30.66 7.75 25.10
C GLY A 589 -30.66 8.56 23.80
N ALA A 590 -29.54 8.67 23.07
CA ALA A 590 -29.52 9.43 21.80
C ALA A 590 -30.12 8.63 20.63
N ILE A 591 -29.77 7.35 20.53
CA ILE A 591 -30.21 6.45 19.46
C ILE A 591 -31.60 5.89 19.76
N ALA A 592 -31.89 5.59 21.03
CA ALA A 592 -33.26 5.33 21.47
C ALA A 592 -34.19 6.50 21.13
N ARG A 593 -33.76 7.76 21.28
CA ARG A 593 -34.56 8.94 20.83
C ARG A 593 -34.69 9.05 19.31
N GLN A 594 -33.63 8.78 18.54
CA GLN A 594 -33.71 8.82 17.08
C GLN A 594 -34.67 7.74 16.54
N LEU A 595 -34.66 6.55 17.14
CA LEU A 595 -35.51 5.42 16.73
C LEU A 595 -36.91 5.46 17.36
N ALA A 596 -37.10 6.08 18.52
CA ALA A 596 -38.43 6.42 19.06
C ALA A 596 -39.12 7.55 18.28
N LEU A 597 -38.37 8.34 17.50
CA LEU A 597 -38.91 9.28 16.50
C LEU A 597 -39.17 8.63 15.12
N GLY A 598 -38.95 7.31 15.00
CA GLY A 598 -39.11 6.52 13.78
C GLY A 598 -37.90 6.59 12.83
N ILE A 599 -37.65 5.49 12.11
CA ILE A 599 -36.75 5.50 10.95
C ILE A 599 -37.38 6.35 9.85
N LYS A 600 -36.64 7.35 9.35
CA LYS A 600 -37.10 8.24 8.29
C LYS A 600 -36.49 7.91 6.94
N ARG A 601 -35.25 7.41 6.91
CA ARG A 601 -34.56 7.07 5.66
C ARG A 601 -33.68 5.83 5.77
N ILE A 602 -33.82 4.92 4.82
CA ILE A 602 -32.95 3.74 4.65
C ILE A 602 -32.24 3.85 3.31
N VAL A 603 -30.92 3.61 3.29
CA VAL A 603 -30.16 3.46 2.04
C VAL A 603 -29.86 1.99 1.80
N ILE A 604 -30.23 1.52 0.61
CA ILE A 604 -29.94 0.15 0.15
C ILE A 604 -28.83 0.25 -0.90
N ASP A 605 -27.75 -0.49 -0.67
CA ASP A 605 -26.64 -0.62 -1.60
C ASP A 605 -26.71 -1.94 -2.36
N ALA A 606 -26.78 -1.86 -3.68
CA ALA A 606 -26.68 -3.02 -4.56
C ALA A 606 -25.22 -3.22 -4.95
N GLY A 607 -24.58 -4.28 -4.45
CA GLY A 607 -23.17 -4.60 -4.69
C GLY A 607 -22.76 -4.53 -6.17
N HIS A 608 -21.49 -4.21 -6.43
CA HIS A 608 -20.89 -4.19 -7.78
C HIS A 608 -21.63 -3.26 -8.78
N GLY A 609 -21.57 -3.56 -10.08
CA GLY A 609 -22.29 -2.86 -11.15
C GLY A 609 -21.41 -2.43 -12.33
N GLY A 610 -22.01 -2.35 -13.51
CA GLY A 610 -21.37 -1.96 -14.76
C GLY A 610 -20.21 -2.89 -15.13
N LYS A 611 -18.99 -2.34 -15.08
CA LYS A 611 -17.72 -3.06 -15.35
C LYS A 611 -17.36 -4.10 -14.29
N ASP A 612 -17.93 -3.98 -13.10
CA ASP A 612 -17.75 -4.91 -12.00
C ASP A 612 -18.94 -5.87 -11.96
N GLY A 613 -18.69 -7.15 -12.27
CA GLY A 613 -19.70 -8.19 -12.29
C GLY A 613 -20.06 -8.73 -10.89
N GLY A 614 -19.22 -8.47 -9.89
CA GLY A 614 -19.16 -9.31 -8.69
C GLY A 614 -18.80 -10.76 -9.02
N ALA A 615 -19.18 -11.67 -8.14
CA ALA A 615 -18.98 -13.09 -8.34
C ALA A 615 -19.79 -13.64 -9.53
N VAL A 616 -19.19 -14.60 -10.24
CA VAL A 616 -19.85 -15.34 -11.32
C VAL A 616 -20.57 -16.55 -10.72
N GLY A 617 -21.84 -16.72 -11.06
CA GLY A 617 -22.66 -17.80 -10.53
C GLY A 617 -22.36 -19.17 -11.12
N PHE A 618 -22.86 -20.21 -10.45
CA PHE A 618 -22.74 -21.61 -10.89
C PHE A 618 -23.30 -21.84 -12.31
N PHE A 619 -24.36 -21.11 -12.70
CA PHE A 619 -24.92 -21.14 -14.05
C PHE A 619 -24.30 -20.05 -14.93
N LYS A 620 -23.89 -20.43 -16.15
CA LYS A 620 -23.26 -19.53 -17.12
C LYS A 620 -24.16 -18.31 -17.41
N GLY A 621 -23.59 -17.11 -17.28
CA GLY A 621 -24.30 -15.84 -17.53
C GLY A 621 -25.07 -15.29 -16.32
N VAL A 622 -25.02 -15.95 -15.17
CA VAL A 622 -25.51 -15.39 -13.91
C VAL A 622 -24.38 -14.62 -13.23
N TYR A 623 -24.61 -13.35 -12.94
CA TYR A 623 -23.68 -12.47 -12.22
C TYR A 623 -24.33 -11.91 -10.96
N GLU A 624 -23.53 -11.76 -9.92
CA GLU A 624 -23.96 -11.15 -8.65
C GLU A 624 -24.61 -9.79 -8.85
N LYS A 625 -23.99 -8.90 -9.64
CA LYS A 625 -24.47 -7.53 -9.86
C LYS A 625 -25.93 -7.43 -10.33
N ASP A 626 -26.44 -8.46 -11.02
CA ASP A 626 -27.79 -8.51 -11.57
C ASP A 626 -28.79 -9.02 -10.51
N ILE A 627 -28.38 -10.05 -9.74
CA ILE A 627 -29.13 -10.59 -8.61
C ILE A 627 -29.34 -9.50 -7.56
N VAL A 628 -28.28 -8.85 -7.11
CA VAL A 628 -28.34 -7.88 -6.00
C VAL A 628 -29.11 -6.61 -6.40
N LEU A 629 -29.05 -6.20 -7.67
CA LEU A 629 -29.87 -5.09 -8.18
C LEU A 629 -31.37 -5.45 -8.20
N SER A 630 -31.71 -6.67 -8.64
CA SER A 630 -33.10 -7.17 -8.63
C SER A 630 -33.66 -7.20 -7.19
N ILE A 631 -32.85 -7.65 -6.25
CA ILE A 631 -33.23 -7.78 -4.83
C ILE A 631 -33.31 -6.42 -4.14
N ALA A 632 -32.38 -5.51 -4.40
CA ALA A 632 -32.42 -4.14 -3.87
C ALA A 632 -33.71 -3.40 -4.28
N LYS A 633 -34.12 -3.51 -5.56
CA LYS A 633 -35.40 -2.96 -6.04
C LYS A 633 -36.61 -3.60 -5.37
N ARG A 634 -36.63 -4.94 -5.22
CA ARG A 634 -37.72 -5.62 -4.48
C ARG A 634 -37.78 -5.21 -3.01
N LEU A 635 -36.61 -5.02 -2.38
CA LEU A 635 -36.50 -4.62 -0.99
C LEU A 635 -36.99 -3.18 -0.78
N GLU A 636 -36.63 -2.25 -1.66
CA GLU A 636 -37.16 -0.88 -1.70
C GLU A 636 -38.69 -0.87 -1.68
N GLN A 637 -39.32 -1.58 -2.63
CA GLN A 637 -40.78 -1.62 -2.72
C GLN A 637 -41.44 -2.20 -1.46
N LYS A 638 -40.85 -3.24 -0.84
CA LYS A 638 -41.37 -3.80 0.41
C LYS A 638 -41.12 -2.92 1.64
N ILE A 639 -40.01 -2.19 1.70
CA ILE A 639 -39.75 -1.22 2.78
C ILE A 639 -40.76 -0.06 2.70
N LEU A 640 -41.02 0.48 1.49
CA LEU A 640 -42.03 1.52 1.27
C LEU A 640 -43.43 1.05 1.72
N GLN A 641 -43.78 -0.22 1.47
CA GLN A 641 -45.05 -0.82 1.88
C GLN A 641 -45.20 -1.06 3.40
N HIS A 642 -44.11 -1.43 4.09
CA HIS A 642 -44.19 -1.97 5.46
C HIS A 642 -43.50 -1.15 6.57
N ILE A 643 -42.64 -0.19 6.21
CA ILE A 643 -41.90 0.66 7.16
C ILE A 643 -42.27 2.14 7.00
N GLN A 644 -42.81 2.54 5.83
CA GLN A 644 -43.25 3.91 5.52
C GLN A 644 -42.14 4.96 5.72
N CYS A 645 -40.90 4.60 5.39
CA CYS A 645 -39.74 5.48 5.37
C CYS A 645 -39.25 5.74 3.95
N GLU A 646 -38.47 6.80 3.76
CA GLU A 646 -37.82 7.09 2.49
C GLU A 646 -36.74 6.05 2.18
N VAL A 647 -36.70 5.55 0.94
CA VAL A 647 -35.68 4.60 0.50
C VAL A 647 -34.86 5.21 -0.62
N ILE A 648 -33.54 5.08 -0.52
CA ILE A 648 -32.60 5.50 -1.57
C ILE A 648 -31.75 4.30 -1.96
N LEU A 649 -31.72 3.97 -3.25
CA LEU A 649 -30.77 3.00 -3.81
C LEU A 649 -29.44 3.70 -4.16
N THR A 650 -28.30 3.10 -3.83
CA THR A 650 -26.99 3.60 -4.31
C THR A 650 -26.89 3.53 -5.85
N ARG A 651 -27.54 2.54 -6.46
CA ARG A 651 -27.75 2.44 -7.91
C ARG A 651 -29.11 1.81 -8.24
N SER A 652 -29.80 2.36 -9.23
CA SER A 652 -31.08 1.85 -9.76
C SER A 652 -30.94 1.18 -11.13
N ASN A 653 -29.73 1.15 -11.70
CA ASN A 653 -29.41 0.53 -12.98
C ASN A 653 -27.99 -0.10 -12.96
N ASP A 654 -27.55 -0.66 -14.07
CA ASP A 654 -26.25 -1.35 -14.18
C ASP A 654 -25.09 -0.36 -14.48
N HIS A 655 -24.73 0.45 -13.48
CA HIS A 655 -23.54 1.29 -13.51
C HIS A 655 -22.58 0.95 -12.37
N PHE A 656 -21.30 1.25 -12.58
CA PHE A 656 -20.26 1.03 -11.57
C PHE A 656 -20.21 2.19 -10.57
N LEU A 657 -20.27 1.87 -9.27
CA LEU A 657 -20.10 2.84 -8.18
C LEU A 657 -18.94 2.44 -7.26
N PRO A 658 -17.91 3.29 -7.05
CA PRO A 658 -16.81 3.06 -6.13
C PRO A 658 -17.28 2.82 -4.67
N LEU A 659 -16.53 2.02 -3.90
CA LEU A 659 -16.95 1.62 -2.55
C LEU A 659 -17.12 2.79 -1.56
N ASP A 660 -16.25 3.80 -1.64
CA ASP A 660 -16.37 5.01 -0.81
C ASP A 660 -17.56 5.89 -1.18
N LYS A 661 -17.95 5.91 -2.47
CA LYS A 661 -19.13 6.65 -2.91
C LYS A 661 -20.46 6.06 -2.40
N ARG A 662 -20.49 4.77 -2.04
CA ARG A 662 -21.69 4.09 -1.51
C ARG A 662 -22.05 4.59 -0.11
N SER A 663 -21.07 4.66 0.81
CA SER A 663 -21.26 5.21 2.14
C SER A 663 -21.39 6.75 2.13
N ASP A 664 -20.71 7.46 1.22
CA ASP A 664 -20.91 8.90 1.01
C ASP A 664 -22.38 9.25 0.69
N ILE A 665 -23.07 8.44 -0.15
CA ILE A 665 -24.50 8.64 -0.45
C ILE A 665 -25.34 8.53 0.83
N ALA A 666 -25.04 7.55 1.69
CA ALA A 666 -25.76 7.34 2.94
C ALA A 666 -25.56 8.49 3.93
N ASN A 667 -24.33 8.95 4.08
CA ASN A 667 -23.97 10.06 4.96
C ASN A 667 -24.57 11.39 4.46
N SER A 668 -24.42 11.68 3.16
CA SER A 668 -24.93 12.92 2.55
C SER A 668 -26.45 13.05 2.67
N ASN A 669 -27.16 11.93 2.55
CA ASN A 669 -28.62 11.87 2.73
C ASN A 669 -29.03 11.66 4.19
N LYS A 670 -28.11 11.60 5.16
CA LYS A 670 -28.40 11.41 6.60
C LYS A 670 -29.30 10.17 6.83
N ALA A 671 -28.97 9.05 6.20
CA ALA A 671 -29.73 7.82 6.36
C ALA A 671 -29.69 7.33 7.82
N ASP A 672 -30.79 6.76 8.30
CA ASP A 672 -30.87 6.16 9.62
C ASP A 672 -30.33 4.72 9.63
N LEU A 673 -30.36 4.02 8.49
CA LEU A 673 -29.77 2.69 8.29
C LEU A 673 -29.12 2.57 6.89
N PHE A 674 -28.05 1.80 6.80
CA PHE A 674 -27.39 1.41 5.54
C PHE A 674 -27.35 -0.11 5.39
N ILE A 675 -27.81 -0.62 4.24
CA ILE A 675 -27.95 -2.07 3.99
C ILE A 675 -27.34 -2.38 2.62
N SER A 676 -26.15 -2.98 2.61
CA SER A 676 -25.51 -3.49 1.40
C SER A 676 -25.91 -4.95 1.13
N ILE A 677 -26.13 -5.29 -0.13
CA ILE A 677 -26.59 -6.63 -0.57
C ILE A 677 -25.58 -7.22 -1.54
N HIS A 678 -25.07 -8.41 -1.21
CA HIS A 678 -24.03 -9.16 -1.90
C HIS A 678 -24.37 -10.66 -1.99
N THR A 679 -23.64 -11.41 -2.81
CA THR A 679 -23.70 -12.88 -2.89
C THR A 679 -22.33 -13.52 -2.82
N ASN A 680 -22.03 -14.19 -1.71
CA ASN A 680 -20.73 -14.80 -1.48
C ASN A 680 -20.37 -15.85 -2.55
N ALA A 681 -19.07 -16.07 -2.77
CA ALA A 681 -18.55 -17.13 -3.61
C ALA A 681 -17.43 -17.89 -2.90
N HIS A 682 -17.50 -19.22 -2.98
CA HIS A 682 -16.51 -20.10 -2.37
C HIS A 682 -15.93 -21.10 -3.39
N PRO A 683 -14.60 -21.37 -3.41
CA PRO A 683 -13.98 -22.32 -4.34
C PRO A 683 -14.51 -23.75 -4.19
N ASN A 684 -14.86 -24.17 -2.97
CA ASN A 684 -15.65 -25.38 -2.77
C ASN A 684 -17.14 -25.03 -2.95
N HIS A 685 -17.71 -25.43 -4.10
CA HIS A 685 -19.10 -25.17 -4.48
C HIS A 685 -20.14 -25.88 -3.59
N SER A 686 -19.73 -26.76 -2.66
CA SER A 686 -20.65 -27.37 -1.69
C SER A 686 -20.97 -26.49 -0.48
N VAL A 687 -20.29 -25.35 -0.30
CA VAL A 687 -20.61 -24.34 0.74
C VAL A 687 -21.88 -23.58 0.35
N TYR A 688 -22.78 -23.35 1.31
CA TYR A 688 -24.08 -22.68 1.13
C TYR A 688 -24.55 -22.02 2.43
N GLY A 689 -25.61 -21.21 2.35
CA GLY A 689 -26.24 -20.54 3.49
C GLY A 689 -26.06 -19.02 3.50
N ILE A 690 -26.76 -18.37 4.42
CA ILE A 690 -26.83 -16.89 4.54
C ILE A 690 -25.96 -16.43 5.72
N GLU A 691 -25.31 -15.29 5.57
CA GLU A 691 -24.55 -14.59 6.63
C GLU A 691 -24.72 -13.07 6.52
N THR A 692 -24.62 -12.38 7.65
CA THR A 692 -24.74 -10.92 7.71
C THR A 692 -23.54 -10.34 8.44
N TYR A 693 -22.90 -9.35 7.83
CA TYR A 693 -21.67 -8.73 8.31
C TYR A 693 -21.90 -7.31 8.84
N TYR A 694 -21.12 -6.94 9.86
CA TYR A 694 -20.91 -5.56 10.29
C TYR A 694 -19.40 -5.22 10.31
N LEU A 695 -19.09 -3.91 10.34
CA LEU A 695 -17.70 -3.45 10.33
C LEU A 695 -16.99 -3.75 11.66
N ASN A 696 -16.00 -4.65 11.62
CA ASN A 696 -15.00 -4.79 12.68
C ASN A 696 -13.71 -5.45 12.14
N LEU A 697 -12.66 -5.47 12.95
CA LEU A 697 -11.52 -6.36 12.74
C LEU A 697 -11.90 -7.80 13.10
N THR A 698 -11.30 -8.77 12.42
CA THR A 698 -11.52 -10.20 12.66
C THR A 698 -10.24 -11.01 12.44
N THR A 699 -10.21 -12.21 13.01
CA THR A 699 -9.17 -13.24 12.78
C THR A 699 -9.74 -14.47 12.07
N ASP A 700 -11.01 -14.44 11.67
CA ASP A 700 -11.64 -15.47 10.83
C ASP A 700 -11.14 -15.34 9.39
N ASP A 701 -10.41 -16.35 8.90
CA ASP A 701 -9.83 -16.37 7.55
C ASP A 701 -10.90 -16.37 6.44
N ASP A 702 -12.10 -16.91 6.68
CA ASP A 702 -13.21 -16.84 5.73
C ASP A 702 -13.73 -15.41 5.63
N ALA A 703 -13.97 -14.76 6.78
CA ALA A 703 -14.40 -13.37 6.83
C ALA A 703 -13.34 -12.39 6.27
N ILE A 704 -12.04 -12.65 6.50
CA ILE A 704 -10.93 -11.90 5.90
C ILE A 704 -10.92 -12.09 4.37
N ARG A 705 -11.12 -13.31 3.86
CA ARG A 705 -11.15 -13.58 2.42
C ARG A 705 -12.31 -12.84 1.74
N VAL A 706 -13.52 -12.93 2.27
CA VAL A 706 -14.70 -12.25 1.71
C VAL A 706 -14.45 -10.74 1.68
N ALA A 707 -14.08 -10.14 2.82
CA ALA A 707 -13.76 -8.72 2.86
C ALA A 707 -12.59 -8.33 1.93
N ALA A 708 -11.59 -9.19 1.71
CA ALA A 708 -10.49 -8.90 0.79
C ALA A 708 -10.92 -8.91 -0.68
N LEU A 709 -11.85 -9.81 -1.08
CA LEU A 709 -12.42 -9.86 -2.43
C LEU A 709 -13.29 -8.62 -2.68
N GLU A 710 -14.23 -8.32 -1.80
CA GLU A 710 -15.09 -7.14 -1.92
C GLU A 710 -14.30 -5.83 -1.93
N ASN A 711 -13.24 -5.76 -1.12
CA ASN A 711 -12.36 -4.61 -1.07
C ASN A 711 -11.44 -4.46 -2.31
N GLU A 712 -11.18 -5.53 -3.09
CA GLU A 712 -10.28 -5.50 -4.25
C GLU A 712 -10.80 -4.52 -5.33
N VAL A 713 -12.12 -4.39 -5.45
CA VAL A 713 -12.84 -3.43 -6.32
C VAL A 713 -12.38 -1.97 -6.09
N SER A 714 -11.94 -1.61 -4.88
CA SER A 714 -11.47 -0.26 -4.56
C SER A 714 -10.09 0.11 -5.11
N GLY A 715 -9.27 -0.88 -5.47
CA GLY A 715 -7.85 -0.69 -5.81
C GLY A 715 -6.95 -0.21 -4.66
N LYS A 716 -7.48 -0.02 -3.44
CA LYS A 716 -6.73 0.41 -2.25
C LYS A 716 -6.01 -0.79 -1.61
N LYS A 717 -4.79 -0.61 -1.08
CA LYS A 717 -3.95 -1.73 -0.62
C LYS A 717 -4.30 -2.11 0.83
N MET A 718 -4.40 -3.41 1.12
CA MET A 718 -4.63 -3.99 2.47
C MET A 718 -3.62 -3.58 3.56
N SER A 719 -2.58 -2.81 3.24
CA SER A 719 -1.65 -2.25 4.23
C SER A 719 -1.98 -0.83 4.67
N ASP A 720 -2.65 -0.08 3.82
CA ASP A 720 -3.15 1.25 4.16
C ASP A 720 -4.36 1.06 5.07
N LEU A 721 -5.13 -0.01 4.81
CA LEU A 721 -6.24 -0.59 5.57
C LEU A 721 -5.98 -0.69 7.09
N ASP A 722 -4.89 -1.32 7.57
CA ASP A 722 -4.64 -1.52 9.03
C ASP A 722 -4.62 -0.20 9.84
N THR A 723 -4.08 0.88 9.25
CA THR A 723 -3.97 2.18 9.93
C THR A 723 -5.21 3.03 9.72
N ILE A 724 -5.83 2.93 8.54
CA ILE A 724 -7.08 3.62 8.19
C ILE A 724 -8.27 3.05 8.97
N LEU A 725 -8.33 1.73 9.21
CA LEU A 725 -9.42 1.10 9.95
C LEU A 725 -9.55 1.63 11.36
N HIS A 726 -8.44 1.70 12.10
CA HIS A 726 -8.50 1.99 13.52
C HIS A 726 -8.89 3.46 13.80
N ASP A 727 -8.68 4.36 12.84
CA ASP A 727 -9.14 5.75 12.90
C ASP A 727 -10.58 5.89 12.35
N LEU A 728 -10.95 5.20 11.26
CA LEU A 728 -12.31 5.28 10.68
C LEU A 728 -13.38 4.49 11.44
N MET A 729 -13.03 3.38 12.10
CA MET A 729 -13.95 2.60 12.92
C MET A 729 -14.42 3.34 14.18
N GLN A 730 -13.75 4.42 14.62
CA GLN A 730 -14.17 5.16 15.82
C GLN A 730 -15.52 5.86 15.66
N ASN A 731 -15.95 6.13 14.43
CA ASN A 731 -17.24 6.74 14.13
C ASN A 731 -18.32 5.72 13.77
N ALA A 732 -17.95 4.47 13.51
CA ALA A 732 -18.89 3.43 13.10
C ALA A 732 -19.80 3.02 14.27
N LYS A 733 -21.09 2.81 13.97
CA LYS A 733 -22.11 2.37 14.93
C LYS A 733 -22.04 0.86 15.19
N ILE A 734 -20.87 0.36 15.60
CA ILE A 734 -20.53 -1.07 15.61
C ILE A 734 -21.54 -1.90 16.42
N ASN A 735 -21.94 -1.43 17.60
CA ASN A 735 -22.88 -2.14 18.47
C ASN A 735 -24.30 -2.18 17.87
N GLU A 736 -24.73 -1.09 17.26
CA GLU A 736 -26.03 -0.94 16.63
C GLU A 736 -26.10 -1.72 15.31
N SER A 737 -25.04 -1.70 14.50
CA SER A 737 -24.87 -2.55 13.31
C SER A 737 -24.88 -4.03 13.68
N SER A 738 -24.23 -4.42 14.78
CA SER A 738 -24.23 -5.80 15.29
C SER A 738 -25.63 -6.25 15.72
N ARG A 739 -26.40 -5.40 16.43
CA ARG A 739 -27.81 -5.65 16.75
C ARG A 739 -28.67 -5.77 15.48
N LEU A 740 -28.56 -4.83 14.54
CA LEU A 740 -29.27 -4.84 13.27
C LEU A 740 -28.98 -6.12 12.48
N ALA A 741 -27.70 -6.51 12.36
CA ALA A 741 -27.27 -7.75 11.72
C ALA A 741 -27.90 -8.97 12.38
N GLY A 742 -27.95 -9.04 13.72
CA GLY A 742 -28.59 -10.12 14.46
C GLY A 742 -30.09 -10.27 14.16
N HIS A 743 -30.84 -9.16 14.14
CA HIS A 743 -32.26 -9.20 13.82
C HIS A 743 -32.53 -9.58 12.36
N VAL A 744 -31.75 -9.04 11.42
CA VAL A 744 -31.87 -9.36 9.98
C VAL A 744 -31.48 -10.82 9.73
N GLN A 745 -30.33 -11.28 10.20
CA GLN A 745 -29.85 -12.66 10.05
C GLN A 745 -30.86 -13.68 10.56
N ASN A 746 -31.31 -13.53 11.82
CA ASN A 746 -32.28 -14.45 12.42
C ASN A 746 -33.64 -14.40 11.67
N SER A 747 -34.12 -13.22 11.28
CA SER A 747 -35.38 -13.11 10.52
C SER A 747 -35.27 -13.80 9.15
N VAL A 748 -34.18 -13.58 8.41
CA VAL A 748 -33.91 -14.23 7.11
C VAL A 748 -33.83 -15.74 7.26
N PHE A 749 -33.06 -16.25 8.22
CA PHE A 749 -32.95 -17.69 8.48
C PHE A 749 -34.32 -18.31 8.84
N GLN A 750 -35.02 -17.77 9.83
CA GLN A 750 -36.27 -18.34 10.34
C GLN A 750 -37.43 -18.23 9.34
N HIS A 751 -37.44 -17.21 8.47
CA HIS A 751 -38.44 -17.07 7.43
C HIS A 751 -38.16 -18.04 6.26
N LEU A 752 -36.94 -18.04 5.70
CA LEU A 752 -36.62 -18.87 4.55
C LEU A 752 -36.69 -20.38 4.85
N LYS A 753 -36.32 -20.80 6.07
CA LYS A 753 -36.41 -22.19 6.52
C LYS A 753 -37.84 -22.76 6.48
N LYS A 754 -38.89 -21.92 6.48
CA LYS A 754 -40.29 -22.35 6.35
C LYS A 754 -40.67 -22.79 4.94
N TYR A 755 -40.04 -22.18 3.93
CA TYR A 755 -40.35 -22.39 2.51
C TYR A 755 -39.31 -23.25 1.77
N TYR A 756 -38.09 -23.32 2.30
CA TYR A 756 -36.95 -23.91 1.62
C TYR A 756 -36.17 -24.85 2.54
N GLN A 757 -36.01 -26.11 2.10
CA GLN A 757 -35.12 -27.08 2.76
C GLN A 757 -33.65 -26.68 2.59
N PHE A 758 -32.75 -27.17 3.44
CA PHE A 758 -31.31 -26.87 3.36
C PHE A 758 -31.02 -25.34 3.30
N ILE A 759 -31.68 -24.58 4.18
CA ILE A 759 -31.27 -23.23 4.53
C ILE A 759 -30.34 -23.35 5.74
N LYS A 760 -29.15 -22.76 5.66
CA LYS A 760 -28.14 -22.78 6.72
C LYS A 760 -27.91 -21.36 7.22
N ASP A 761 -27.91 -21.22 8.54
CA ASP A 761 -27.45 -20.03 9.24
C ASP A 761 -25.92 -20.10 9.36
N ASN A 762 -25.20 -19.20 8.67
CA ASN A 762 -23.75 -19.03 8.84
C ASN A 762 -23.43 -17.89 9.84
N GLY A 763 -24.45 -17.32 10.49
CA GLY A 763 -24.36 -16.39 11.60
C GLY A 763 -24.16 -14.93 11.22
N VAL A 764 -24.06 -14.11 12.25
CA VAL A 764 -23.55 -12.73 12.14
C VAL A 764 -22.04 -12.78 12.23
N LYS A 765 -21.37 -12.11 11.29
CA LYS A 765 -19.92 -12.03 11.19
C LYS A 765 -19.45 -10.58 11.25
N GLN A 766 -18.14 -10.42 11.43
CA GLN A 766 -17.51 -9.11 11.50
C GLN A 766 -16.29 -9.09 10.57
N ALA A 767 -16.12 -8.06 9.75
CA ALA A 767 -15.01 -7.98 8.81
C ALA A 767 -14.73 -6.54 8.32
N PRO A 768 -13.54 -6.24 7.79
CA PRO A 768 -13.08 -4.88 7.46
C PRO A 768 -13.56 -4.38 6.08
N PHE A 769 -14.86 -4.42 5.80
CA PHE A 769 -15.42 -4.00 4.51
C PHE A 769 -15.33 -2.48 4.28
N TYR A 770 -14.79 -2.05 3.13
CA TYR A 770 -14.73 -0.64 2.73
C TYR A 770 -16.10 0.00 2.53
N VAL A 771 -17.10 -0.76 2.06
CA VAL A 771 -18.46 -0.22 1.85
C VAL A 771 -19.19 0.15 3.16
N LEU A 772 -18.84 -0.54 4.26
CA LEU A 772 -19.32 -0.20 5.61
C LEU A 772 -18.44 0.85 6.31
N MET A 773 -17.30 1.20 5.71
CA MET A 773 -16.32 2.09 6.29
C MET A 773 -16.71 3.55 6.07
N GLY A 774 -16.69 4.33 7.15
CA GLY A 774 -17.12 5.74 7.12
C GLY A 774 -18.63 5.95 7.14
N ALA A 775 -19.46 4.90 7.19
CA ALA A 775 -20.90 5.05 7.42
C ALA A 775 -21.17 5.60 8.84
N GLU A 776 -21.90 6.70 8.94
CA GLU A 776 -22.18 7.39 10.22
C GLU A 776 -23.40 6.83 10.98
N MET A 777 -24.14 5.92 10.34
CA MET A 777 -25.34 5.23 10.85
C MET A 777 -25.10 3.71 10.99
N PRO A 778 -26.00 2.95 11.65
CA PRO A 778 -25.96 1.49 11.66
C PRO A 778 -25.95 0.93 10.22
N ALA A 779 -24.96 0.10 9.94
CA ALA A 779 -24.57 -0.31 8.60
C ALA A 779 -24.22 -1.81 8.57
N ILE A 780 -24.85 -2.56 7.67
CA ILE A 780 -24.65 -4.01 7.49
C ILE A 780 -24.44 -4.37 6.02
N LEU A 781 -23.78 -5.50 5.78
CA LEU A 781 -23.68 -6.17 4.48
C LEU A 781 -24.31 -7.56 4.60
N ILE A 782 -25.24 -7.92 3.71
CA ILE A 782 -25.94 -9.20 3.73
C ILE A 782 -25.45 -10.06 2.56
N GLU A 783 -24.84 -11.20 2.89
CA GLU A 783 -24.53 -12.27 1.93
C GLU A 783 -25.71 -13.23 1.88
N ILE A 784 -26.57 -13.05 0.87
CA ILE A 784 -27.89 -13.70 0.82
C ILE A 784 -27.85 -15.19 0.42
N GLY A 785 -26.67 -15.75 0.15
CA GLY A 785 -26.43 -17.11 -0.31
C GLY A 785 -25.14 -17.22 -1.12
N PHE A 786 -24.67 -18.44 -1.38
CA PHE A 786 -23.44 -18.66 -2.15
C PHE A 786 -23.72 -18.79 -3.65
N ILE A 787 -23.30 -17.83 -4.47
CA ILE A 787 -23.59 -17.83 -5.92
C ILE A 787 -22.81 -18.93 -6.67
N SER A 788 -21.67 -19.38 -6.10
CA SER A 788 -20.94 -20.56 -6.60
C SER A 788 -21.61 -21.89 -6.22
N ASN A 789 -22.62 -21.90 -5.35
CA ASN A 789 -23.40 -23.09 -5.04
C ASN A 789 -24.59 -23.23 -5.98
N GLN A 790 -24.76 -24.42 -6.58
CA GLN A 790 -25.84 -24.67 -7.56
C GLN A 790 -27.26 -24.40 -7.01
N ARG A 791 -27.51 -24.71 -5.73
CA ARG A 791 -28.84 -24.58 -5.11
C ARG A 791 -29.13 -23.13 -4.75
N ASP A 792 -28.18 -22.45 -4.10
CA ASP A 792 -28.35 -21.05 -3.72
C ASP A 792 -28.37 -20.16 -4.99
N CYS A 793 -27.51 -20.41 -5.98
CA CYS A 793 -27.56 -19.72 -7.28
C CYS A 793 -28.95 -19.83 -7.94
N ARG A 794 -29.51 -21.05 -8.03
CA ARG A 794 -30.88 -21.28 -8.57
C ARG A 794 -31.96 -20.53 -7.79
N ARG A 795 -31.81 -20.43 -6.46
CA ARG A 795 -32.73 -19.71 -5.57
C ARG A 795 -32.63 -18.22 -5.75
N MET A 796 -31.42 -17.66 -5.72
CA MET A 796 -31.21 -16.22 -5.83
C MET A 796 -31.63 -15.66 -7.20
N THR A 797 -31.64 -16.47 -8.25
CA THR A 797 -32.24 -16.11 -9.57
C THR A 797 -33.76 -16.27 -9.64
N ASN A 798 -34.42 -16.88 -8.64
CA ASN A 798 -35.86 -17.13 -8.65
C ASN A 798 -36.66 -15.97 -8.00
N PRO A 799 -37.63 -15.35 -8.70
CA PRO A 799 -38.40 -14.21 -8.16
C PRO A 799 -39.17 -14.48 -6.86
N ALA A 800 -39.68 -15.69 -6.63
CA ALA A 800 -40.40 -16.04 -5.40
C ALA A 800 -39.45 -16.16 -4.19
N PHE A 801 -38.25 -16.70 -4.40
CA PHE A 801 -37.20 -16.69 -3.37
C PHE A 801 -36.73 -15.27 -3.06
N GLN A 802 -36.51 -14.43 -4.08
CA GLN A 802 -36.18 -13.01 -3.88
C GLN A 802 -37.28 -12.29 -3.07
N ASN A 803 -38.55 -12.55 -3.34
CA ASN A 803 -39.65 -11.97 -2.57
C ASN A 803 -39.61 -12.42 -1.09
N HIS A 804 -39.55 -13.73 -0.81
CA HIS A 804 -39.49 -14.26 0.57
C HIS A 804 -38.24 -13.77 1.33
N LEU A 805 -37.11 -13.60 0.65
CA LEU A 805 -35.90 -13.01 1.21
C LEU A 805 -36.12 -11.55 1.60
N CYS A 806 -36.66 -10.73 0.70
CA CYS A 806 -36.95 -9.32 0.99
C CYS A 806 -38.00 -9.17 2.11
N ASP A 807 -39.04 -10.02 2.15
CA ASP A 807 -40.02 -10.06 3.24
C ASP A 807 -39.34 -10.34 4.60
N ALA A 808 -38.39 -11.26 4.62
CA ALA A 808 -37.64 -11.59 5.82
C ALA A 808 -36.67 -10.49 6.26
N ILE A 809 -36.01 -9.80 5.31
CA ILE A 809 -35.16 -8.64 5.60
C ILE A 809 -36.02 -7.49 6.18
N VAL A 810 -37.15 -7.15 5.55
CA VAL A 810 -38.08 -6.13 6.06
C VAL A 810 -38.58 -6.45 7.47
N LYS A 811 -38.94 -7.71 7.72
CA LYS A 811 -39.31 -8.14 9.07
C LYS A 811 -38.16 -7.95 10.07
N GLY A 812 -36.92 -8.30 9.70
CA GLY A 812 -35.75 -8.15 10.57
C GLY A 812 -35.44 -6.68 10.90
N ILE A 813 -35.56 -5.79 9.91
CA ILE A 813 -35.46 -4.34 10.11
C ILE A 813 -36.56 -3.86 11.07
N ASN A 814 -37.82 -4.25 10.84
CA ASN A 814 -38.95 -3.88 11.69
C ASN A 814 -38.82 -4.39 13.13
N ASP A 815 -38.29 -5.60 13.35
CA ASP A 815 -38.03 -6.14 14.69
C ASP A 815 -36.91 -5.34 15.41
N TYR A 816 -35.84 -4.97 14.69
CA TYR A 816 -34.78 -4.09 15.21
C TYR A 816 -35.32 -2.71 15.59
N ILE A 817 -36.15 -2.10 14.74
CA ILE A 817 -36.78 -0.79 15.01
C ILE A 817 -37.60 -0.91 16.29
N LYS A 818 -38.58 -1.82 16.35
CA LYS A 818 -39.48 -1.99 17.51
C LYS A 818 -38.73 -2.14 18.82
N ILE A 819 -37.72 -3.01 18.86
CA ILE A 819 -36.95 -3.27 20.09
C ILE A 819 -36.11 -2.06 20.50
N THR A 820 -35.62 -1.26 19.56
CA THR A 820 -34.78 -0.10 19.87
C THR A 820 -35.61 1.17 20.13
N SER A 821 -36.86 1.23 19.65
CA SER A 821 -37.85 2.26 20.02
C SER A 821 -38.54 1.97 21.37
N ALA A 822 -38.55 0.72 21.85
CA ALA A 822 -39.26 0.29 23.05
C ALA A 822 -38.40 0.23 24.34
N GLN A 823 -37.14 0.65 24.30
CA GLN A 823 -36.30 0.83 25.49
C GLN A 823 -36.26 2.32 25.87
N PRO A 824 -36.94 2.76 26.95
CA PRO A 824 -36.97 4.16 27.38
C PRO A 824 -35.63 4.67 27.95
#